data_AF-A0A8B6G8D2-F1
#
_entry.id   AF-A0A8B6G8D2-F1
#
_cell.length_a   1.000
_cell.length_b   1.000
_cell.length_c   1.000
_cell.angle_alpha   90.00
_cell.angle_beta   90.00
_cell.angle_gamma   90.00
#
_symmetry.space_group_name_H-M   'P 1'
#
loop_
_entity.id
_entity.type
_entity.pdbx_description
1 polymer ?
#
loop_
_entity_poly.entity_id
_entity_poly.type
_entity_poly.pdbx_seq_one_letter_code
_entity_poly.pdbx_strand_id
1 'polypeptide(L)'
;MIIKYPIRPAHLNYDKIEHLAARVKPQQKKVEFDLAVNTLSNYYAKSKGEQIALNVDGPSRGDQGGFYRSDKMDKQILTSAPCSGDIGRYGVGVFKDGELHLSPLHAVVQMRPSFNYLDKADDKIKTEAAAREAEGDMSQDEEDEAKPVTMKFARQETEEAKARRMRSYGYLQKKRNEESWIHVEYHGVNSDLAETERSQLHASKEEEVSEFCVKPDEYLKMLMPPSSETESEKPAMPSNVLSLIQLRTMPLADQVKTLLTNAKVITFSQLITLLPQGTDPGAALRSLHQVAVLVQGCWVVKSEILYPKEACSPHSGVSGEHLSKGRDYVMWRFTQSRVVTRKDIASVVKLPAEDVKDILEQMSRIRANCGWEFLFQYDHDFVSRNPEIVHRQKAFWDSKYQILCKQLKIPKEHEKKFKDKDLGIPGLDKPTRRRRNSSKGSPRRKRTLSGRSVSDHSDIEPDIKMDSETSADDDIPHHEPMEVAEVNHVTNGSNILSSTNCDKTISKTVSNKFDEKRTELLNFVCEKLQSRFILGINELRRLLNIRLTQCSSGYILNCEISDQMLEEALDESGSLKLENMWPPGTPEESLYALTFTGDKLDPVRKVLLSMFTTSYKTTRKNFIKKVKEETDIDLSENDAKLLLSDYCVNKGKGVTWYLKGTLIPDS
;
A
#
# COMPACT_ATOMS: atom_id res chain seq x y z
N MET A 1 -8.50 -10.56 -42.25
CA MET A 1 -7.18 -9.93 -41.98
C MET A 1 -7.35 -8.43 -42.07
N ILE A 2 -6.64 -7.63 -41.25
CA ILE A 2 -6.63 -6.16 -41.40
C ILE A 2 -5.37 -5.73 -42.15
N ILE A 3 -5.56 -4.94 -43.21
CA ILE A 3 -4.52 -4.28 -44.00
C ILE A 3 -4.54 -2.79 -43.62
N LYS A 4 -3.40 -2.23 -43.21
CA LYS A 4 -3.25 -0.81 -42.86
C LYS A 4 -2.26 -0.12 -43.81
N TYR A 5 -2.47 1.15 -44.11
CA TYR A 5 -1.61 1.97 -44.99
C TYR A 5 -1.06 3.19 -44.21
N PRO A 6 0.00 3.05 -43.38
CA PRO A 6 0.37 4.05 -42.37
C PRO A 6 0.77 5.43 -42.92
N ILE A 7 1.13 5.52 -44.21
CA ILE A 7 1.59 6.75 -44.85
C ILE A 7 0.52 7.43 -45.72
N ARG A 8 -0.72 6.90 -45.78
CA ARG A 8 -1.77 7.42 -46.65
C ARG A 8 -2.94 7.96 -45.82
N PRO A 9 -3.34 9.24 -45.99
CA PRO A 9 -4.50 9.80 -45.29
C PRO A 9 -5.79 9.04 -45.58
N ALA A 10 -6.66 8.88 -44.58
CA ALA A 10 -7.88 8.09 -44.68
C ALA A 10 -8.87 8.56 -45.78
N HIS A 11 -8.85 9.86 -46.13
CA HIS A 11 -9.66 10.42 -47.21
C HIS A 11 -9.12 10.12 -48.62
N LEU A 12 -7.91 9.56 -48.74
CA LEU A 12 -7.33 9.07 -49.99
C LEU A 12 -7.35 7.55 -49.98
N ASN A 13 -8.47 6.94 -50.34
CA ASN A 13 -8.59 5.50 -50.50
C ASN A 13 -7.83 4.96 -51.74
N TYR A 14 -7.73 3.65 -51.89
CA TYR A 14 -7.15 2.98 -53.07
C TYR A 14 -8.21 2.50 -54.07
N ASP A 15 -9.50 2.63 -53.72
CA ASP A 15 -10.64 1.99 -54.39
C ASP A 15 -10.88 2.49 -55.83
N LYS A 16 -10.28 3.63 -56.20
CA LYS A 16 -10.30 4.21 -57.56
C LYS A 16 -9.01 3.93 -58.37
N ILE A 17 -8.11 3.09 -57.86
CA ILE A 17 -6.84 2.73 -58.49
C ILE A 17 -6.93 1.27 -58.94
N GLU A 18 -6.60 1.00 -60.20
CA GLU A 18 -6.55 -0.35 -60.75
C GLU A 18 -5.47 -1.18 -60.05
N HIS A 19 -5.85 -2.35 -59.53
CA HIS A 19 -4.95 -3.30 -58.90
C HIS A 19 -4.53 -4.33 -59.96
N LEU A 20 -3.28 -4.22 -60.45
CA LEU A 20 -2.75 -5.02 -61.56
C LEU A 20 -2.43 -6.47 -61.17
N ALA A 21 -2.09 -6.70 -59.90
CA ALA A 21 -1.90 -8.03 -59.32
C ALA A 21 -1.96 -7.97 -57.79
N ALA A 22 -2.42 -9.06 -57.16
CA ALA A 22 -2.30 -9.30 -55.73
C ALA A 22 -1.58 -10.64 -55.47
N ARG A 23 -0.67 -10.65 -54.49
CA ARG A 23 0.18 -11.81 -54.15
C ARG A 23 0.26 -11.99 -52.64
N VAL A 24 0.22 -13.23 -52.16
CA VAL A 24 0.23 -13.57 -50.73
C VAL A 24 1.19 -14.73 -50.41
N LYS A 25 1.78 -14.68 -49.21
CA LYS A 25 2.47 -15.79 -48.54
C LYS A 25 1.74 -16.07 -47.22
N PRO A 26 0.88 -17.11 -47.14
CA PRO A 26 -0.02 -17.30 -45.99
C PRO A 26 0.70 -17.62 -44.68
N GLN A 27 1.77 -18.41 -44.70
CA GLN A 27 2.50 -18.81 -43.47
C GLN A 27 3.27 -17.62 -42.89
N GLN A 28 3.92 -16.83 -43.76
CA GLN A 28 4.56 -15.56 -43.38
C GLN A 28 3.57 -14.42 -43.10
N LYS A 29 2.28 -14.58 -43.40
CA LYS A 29 1.25 -13.53 -43.33
C LYS A 29 1.68 -12.26 -44.10
N LYS A 30 2.30 -12.45 -45.27
CA LYS A 30 2.83 -11.37 -46.13
C LYS A 30 1.96 -11.18 -47.37
N VAL A 31 1.68 -9.93 -47.74
CA VAL A 31 0.91 -9.52 -48.92
C VAL A 31 1.72 -8.54 -49.77
N GLU A 32 1.50 -8.55 -51.07
CA GLU A 32 2.06 -7.59 -52.02
C GLU A 32 1.02 -7.24 -53.09
N PHE A 33 0.87 -5.95 -53.40
CA PHE A 33 -0.03 -5.44 -54.43
C PHE A 33 0.77 -4.67 -55.49
N ASP A 34 0.55 -4.96 -56.76
CA ASP A 34 0.98 -4.12 -57.88
C ASP A 34 -0.19 -3.20 -58.25
N LEU A 35 -0.01 -1.88 -58.13
CA LEU A 35 -1.03 -0.86 -58.42
C LEU A 35 -0.67 -0.07 -59.67
N ALA A 36 -1.66 0.25 -60.51
CA ALA A 36 -1.45 1.07 -61.70
C ALA A 36 -1.14 2.53 -61.35
N VAL A 37 -0.25 3.14 -62.14
CA VAL A 37 0.09 4.57 -62.08
C VAL A 37 -0.40 5.23 -63.37
N ASN A 38 -1.23 6.27 -63.24
CA ASN A 38 -1.76 6.99 -64.40
C ASN A 38 -0.66 7.87 -65.05
N THR A 39 0.03 7.32 -66.05
CA THR A 39 1.11 7.97 -66.82
C THR A 39 0.62 9.09 -67.77
N LEU A 40 -0.69 9.22 -67.97
CA LEU A 40 -1.31 10.30 -68.73
C LEU A 40 -1.62 11.54 -67.86
N SER A 41 -1.57 11.41 -66.54
CA SER A 41 -1.85 12.47 -65.57
C SER A 41 -0.86 13.63 -65.64
N ASN A 42 -1.34 14.87 -65.48
CA ASN A 42 -0.49 16.06 -65.36
C ASN A 42 0.46 16.02 -64.16
N TYR A 43 0.20 15.16 -63.17
CA TYR A 43 1.07 14.93 -62.01
C TYR A 43 2.20 13.93 -62.27
N TYR A 44 2.29 13.35 -63.49
CA TYR A 44 3.30 12.34 -63.85
C TYR A 44 4.37 12.92 -64.79
N ALA A 45 5.61 13.03 -64.28
CA ALA A 45 6.76 13.54 -65.04
C ALA A 45 7.28 12.48 -66.02
N LYS A 46 6.73 12.46 -67.24
CA LYS A 46 6.96 11.43 -68.27
C LYS A 46 8.44 11.10 -68.50
N SER A 47 9.29 12.09 -68.72
CA SER A 47 10.74 11.91 -68.93
C SER A 47 11.47 11.22 -67.76
N LYS A 48 11.08 11.51 -66.52
CA LYS A 48 11.63 10.81 -65.34
C LYS A 48 11.06 9.39 -65.20
N GLY A 49 9.80 9.19 -65.60
CA GLY A 49 9.18 7.87 -65.69
C GLY A 49 9.85 6.96 -66.73
N GLU A 50 10.24 7.53 -67.86
CA GLU A 50 11.00 6.90 -68.95
C GLU A 50 12.42 6.54 -68.46
N GLN A 51 13.11 7.47 -67.81
CA GLN A 51 14.44 7.22 -67.23
C GLN A 51 14.42 6.10 -66.17
N ILE A 52 13.41 6.08 -65.28
CA ILE A 52 13.28 5.02 -64.26
C ILE A 52 13.01 3.66 -64.93
N ALA A 53 12.15 3.60 -65.95
CA ALA A 53 11.91 2.35 -66.68
C ALA A 53 13.18 1.88 -67.42
N LEU A 54 13.90 2.77 -68.09
CA LEU A 54 15.15 2.46 -68.79
C LEU A 54 16.24 1.95 -67.85
N ASN A 55 16.40 2.53 -66.66
CA ASN A 55 17.39 2.07 -65.68
C ASN A 55 17.10 0.67 -65.12
N VAL A 56 15.82 0.25 -65.09
CA VAL A 56 15.39 -1.04 -64.54
C VAL A 56 15.34 -2.13 -65.62
N ASP A 57 14.67 -1.84 -66.74
CA ASP A 57 14.48 -2.81 -67.82
C ASP A 57 15.70 -2.85 -68.77
N GLY A 58 16.44 -1.75 -68.89
CA GLY A 58 17.51 -1.56 -69.88
C GLY A 58 17.02 -1.15 -71.26
N PRO A 59 17.95 -0.84 -72.19
CA PRO A 59 17.60 -0.42 -73.56
C PRO A 59 17.01 -1.56 -74.41
N SER A 60 17.38 -2.81 -74.12
CA SER A 60 16.93 -4.00 -74.85
C SER A 60 15.96 -4.81 -73.99
N ARG A 61 14.66 -4.72 -74.31
CA ARG A 61 13.63 -5.57 -73.69
C ARG A 61 13.70 -6.98 -74.28
N GLY A 62 14.25 -7.91 -73.49
CA GLY A 62 14.28 -9.33 -73.84
C GLY A 62 12.89 -9.98 -73.85
N ASP A 63 12.82 -11.16 -74.46
CA ASP A 63 11.59 -11.90 -74.80
C ASP A 63 10.72 -12.34 -73.59
N GLN A 64 11.21 -12.15 -72.36
CA GLN A 64 10.49 -12.46 -71.11
C GLN A 64 9.71 -11.26 -70.53
N GLY A 65 9.80 -10.09 -71.14
CA GLY A 65 9.10 -8.87 -70.70
C GLY A 65 9.82 -8.09 -69.60
N GLY A 66 9.56 -6.77 -69.55
CA GLY A 66 10.12 -5.87 -68.55
C GLY A 66 9.47 -5.99 -67.18
N PHE A 67 10.08 -5.37 -66.17
CA PHE A 67 9.45 -5.16 -64.87
C PHE A 67 8.26 -4.20 -64.97
N TYR A 68 8.34 -3.22 -65.87
CA TYR A 68 7.23 -2.36 -66.31
C TYR A 68 6.64 -2.87 -67.63
N ARG A 69 5.34 -2.64 -67.87
CA ARG A 69 4.67 -3.11 -69.11
C ARG A 69 4.97 -2.13 -70.26
N SER A 70 4.69 -0.86 -70.04
CA SER A 70 5.05 0.27 -70.92
C SER A 70 6.50 0.71 -70.73
N ASP A 71 6.98 1.60 -71.60
CA ASP A 71 8.28 2.29 -71.54
C ASP A 71 8.42 3.31 -70.39
N LYS A 72 7.57 3.21 -69.36
CA LYS A 72 7.41 4.15 -68.25
C LYS A 72 7.13 3.41 -66.94
N MET A 73 7.45 4.05 -65.82
CA MET A 73 7.04 3.61 -64.48
C MET A 73 5.50 3.61 -64.32
N ASP A 74 4.84 2.59 -64.86
CA ASP A 74 3.39 2.43 -64.92
C ASP A 74 2.77 1.70 -63.72
N LYS A 75 3.59 1.23 -62.79
CA LYS A 75 3.13 0.58 -61.57
C LYS A 75 3.90 0.98 -60.32
N GLN A 76 3.21 0.93 -59.19
CA GLN A 76 3.77 1.03 -57.84
C GLN A 76 3.50 -0.26 -57.09
N ILE A 77 4.53 -0.86 -56.50
CA ILE A 77 4.37 -2.05 -55.64
C ILE A 77 4.21 -1.60 -54.18
N LEU A 78 3.20 -2.12 -53.50
CA LEU A 78 3.06 -2.04 -52.05
C LEU A 78 3.36 -3.40 -51.43
N THR A 79 4.35 -3.48 -50.54
CA THR A 79 4.71 -4.71 -49.83
C THR A 79 4.33 -4.59 -48.35
N SER A 80 3.81 -5.66 -47.76
CA SER A 80 3.45 -5.68 -46.35
C SER A 80 4.64 -5.94 -45.41
N ALA A 81 4.69 -5.24 -44.30
CA ALA A 81 5.38 -5.67 -43.08
C ALA A 81 4.38 -6.29 -42.09
N PRO A 82 4.74 -7.38 -41.38
CA PRO A 82 3.91 -7.92 -40.30
C PRO A 82 3.86 -6.95 -39.12
N CYS A 83 2.71 -6.83 -38.46
CA CYS A 83 2.60 -6.06 -37.23
C CYS A 83 3.03 -6.92 -36.03
N SER A 84 4.07 -6.49 -35.31
CA SER A 84 4.52 -7.16 -34.08
C SER A 84 3.47 -7.04 -32.98
N GLY A 85 2.89 -8.15 -32.54
CA GLY A 85 1.94 -8.18 -31.43
C GLY A 85 1.23 -9.53 -31.31
N ASP A 86 0.66 -9.77 -30.14
CA ASP A 86 -0.27 -10.88 -29.91
C ASP A 86 -1.64 -10.53 -30.50
N ILE A 87 -2.00 -11.21 -31.59
CA ILE A 87 -3.18 -10.90 -32.39
C ILE A 87 -4.46 -11.48 -31.75
N GLY A 88 -4.34 -12.48 -30.86
CA GLY A 88 -5.50 -13.17 -30.25
C GLY A 88 -6.39 -12.28 -29.38
N ARG A 89 -5.92 -11.08 -29.03
CA ARG A 89 -6.65 -10.07 -28.24
C ARG A 89 -7.47 -9.09 -29.10
N TYR A 90 -7.48 -9.25 -30.42
CA TYR A 90 -8.14 -8.34 -31.35
C TYR A 90 -9.21 -9.06 -32.18
N GLY A 91 -10.42 -8.50 -32.18
CA GLY A 91 -11.51 -8.86 -33.10
C GLY A 91 -11.89 -7.69 -34.02
N VAL A 92 -12.59 -8.00 -35.11
CA VAL A 92 -13.40 -7.04 -35.88
C VAL A 92 -14.81 -7.09 -35.32
N GLY A 93 -15.36 -5.95 -34.91
CA GLY A 93 -16.79 -5.81 -34.62
C GLY A 93 -17.54 -5.28 -35.83
N VAL A 94 -18.59 -5.96 -36.26
CA VAL A 94 -19.58 -5.46 -37.22
C VAL A 94 -20.85 -5.13 -36.46
N PHE A 95 -21.23 -3.84 -36.45
CA PHE A 95 -22.45 -3.37 -35.80
C PHE A 95 -23.58 -3.26 -36.83
N LYS A 96 -24.71 -3.93 -36.58
CA LYS A 96 -25.87 -3.94 -37.48
C LYS A 96 -27.15 -4.19 -36.67
N ASP A 97 -28.22 -3.48 -37.00
CA ASP A 97 -29.58 -3.65 -36.45
C ASP A 97 -29.72 -3.62 -34.90
N GLY A 98 -28.68 -3.17 -34.18
CA GLY A 98 -28.60 -3.13 -32.71
C GLY A 98 -27.59 -4.13 -32.13
N GLU A 99 -27.14 -5.11 -32.92
CA GLU A 99 -26.23 -6.18 -32.53
C GLU A 99 -24.77 -5.87 -32.91
N LEU A 100 -23.83 -6.52 -32.21
CA LEU A 100 -22.39 -6.42 -32.45
C LEU A 100 -21.79 -7.81 -32.66
N HIS A 101 -21.59 -8.21 -33.92
CA HIS A 101 -20.97 -9.50 -34.24
C HIS A 101 -19.44 -9.37 -34.21
N LEU A 102 -18.77 -10.27 -33.49
CA LEU A 102 -17.32 -10.27 -33.29
C LEU A 102 -16.64 -11.37 -34.11
N SER A 103 -15.72 -10.99 -35.00
CA SER A 103 -14.90 -11.91 -35.80
C SER A 103 -13.42 -11.86 -35.38
N PRO A 104 -12.76 -12.98 -35.04
CA PRO A 104 -11.37 -12.99 -34.58
C PRO A 104 -10.37 -12.65 -35.70
N LEU A 105 -9.29 -11.92 -35.40
CA LEU A 105 -8.25 -11.63 -36.39
C LEU A 105 -7.25 -12.77 -36.55
N HIS A 106 -7.03 -13.21 -37.79
CA HIS A 106 -5.89 -14.07 -38.13
C HIS A 106 -4.57 -13.28 -38.31
N ALA A 107 -4.64 -12.02 -38.78
CA ALA A 107 -3.46 -11.22 -39.17
C ALA A 107 -3.75 -9.71 -39.18
N VAL A 108 -2.74 -8.91 -38.81
CA VAL A 108 -2.66 -7.45 -39.02
C VAL A 108 -1.36 -7.14 -39.78
N VAL A 109 -1.46 -6.44 -40.90
CA VAL A 109 -0.31 -6.09 -41.75
C VAL A 109 -0.26 -4.60 -42.08
N GLN A 110 0.95 -4.05 -42.22
CA GLN A 110 1.19 -2.67 -42.64
C GLN A 110 1.78 -2.64 -44.05
N MET A 111 1.04 -2.10 -45.02
CA MET A 111 1.52 -1.89 -46.38
C MET A 111 2.42 -0.66 -46.44
N ARG A 112 3.55 -0.76 -47.15
CA ARG A 112 4.44 0.35 -47.46
C ARG A 112 4.85 0.27 -48.93
N PRO A 113 5.11 1.40 -49.61
CA PRO A 113 5.71 1.39 -50.94
C PRO A 113 7.02 0.60 -50.93
N SER A 114 7.16 -0.28 -51.91
CA SER A 114 8.38 -1.01 -52.19
C SER A 114 9.22 -0.22 -53.17
N PHE A 115 10.51 -0.07 -52.85
CA PHE A 115 11.50 0.59 -53.69
C PHE A 115 12.45 -0.41 -54.37
N ASN A 116 12.11 -1.71 -54.37
CA ASN A 116 12.93 -2.80 -54.92
C ASN A 116 13.28 -2.64 -56.43
N TYR A 117 12.68 -1.68 -57.12
CA TYR A 117 13.06 -1.31 -58.48
C TYR A 117 14.38 -0.52 -58.52
N LEU A 118 14.73 0.22 -57.46
CA LEU A 118 16.04 0.85 -57.30
C LEU A 118 17.12 -0.21 -57.10
N ASP A 119 16.91 -1.15 -56.17
CA ASP A 119 17.82 -2.28 -55.94
C ASP A 119 18.12 -3.03 -57.26
N LYS A 120 17.07 -3.26 -58.08
CA LYS A 120 17.21 -3.88 -59.42
C LYS A 120 17.98 -3.04 -60.43
N ALA A 121 17.83 -1.72 -60.40
CA ALA A 121 18.61 -0.83 -61.27
C ALA A 121 20.09 -0.82 -60.87
N ASP A 122 20.39 -0.80 -59.57
CA ASP A 122 21.76 -0.85 -59.05
C ASP A 122 22.41 -2.21 -59.32
N ASP A 123 21.70 -3.33 -59.09
CA ASP A 123 22.12 -4.67 -59.50
C ASP A 123 22.38 -4.73 -61.02
N LYS A 124 21.49 -4.16 -61.84
CA LYS A 124 21.65 -4.13 -63.31
C LYS A 124 22.88 -3.33 -63.72
N ILE A 125 23.03 -2.10 -63.23
CA ILE A 125 24.20 -1.23 -63.49
C ILE A 125 25.49 -1.97 -63.10
N LYS A 126 25.49 -2.68 -61.97
CA LYS A 126 26.62 -3.49 -61.53
C LYS A 126 26.90 -4.69 -62.45
N THR A 127 25.88 -5.38 -62.96
CA THR A 127 26.08 -6.45 -63.96
C THR A 127 26.55 -5.90 -65.31
N GLU A 128 26.08 -4.73 -65.75
CA GLU A 128 26.56 -4.09 -66.99
C GLU A 128 27.99 -3.54 -66.84
N ALA A 129 28.37 -3.05 -65.66
CA ALA A 129 29.76 -2.67 -65.36
C ALA A 129 30.67 -3.91 -65.39
N ALA A 130 30.32 -4.97 -64.64
CA ALA A 130 31.09 -6.21 -64.62
C ALA A 130 31.17 -6.90 -66.00
N ALA A 131 30.12 -6.79 -66.83
CA ALA A 131 30.15 -7.27 -68.21
C ALA A 131 31.10 -6.46 -69.10
N ARG A 132 31.12 -5.12 -68.97
CA ARG A 132 32.07 -4.25 -69.70
C ARG A 132 33.51 -4.43 -69.22
N GLU A 133 33.72 -4.71 -67.93
CA GLU A 133 35.02 -5.10 -67.38
C GLU A 133 35.46 -6.45 -67.96
N ALA A 134 34.58 -7.45 -68.02
CA ALA A 134 34.87 -8.76 -68.62
C ALA A 134 35.06 -8.74 -70.16
N GLU A 135 34.36 -7.87 -70.90
CA GLU A 135 34.64 -7.63 -72.33
C GLU A 135 35.94 -6.83 -72.53
N GLY A 136 36.31 -5.98 -71.56
CA GLY A 136 37.54 -5.19 -71.58
C GLY A 136 38.80 -5.99 -71.25
N ASP A 137 38.67 -7.11 -70.53
CA ASP A 137 39.78 -7.98 -70.09
C ASP A 137 40.02 -9.20 -71.00
N MET A 138 39.45 -9.18 -72.22
CA MET A 138 39.61 -10.21 -73.27
C MET A 138 41.03 -10.27 -73.90
N SER A 139 42.08 -9.99 -73.12
CA SER A 139 43.47 -10.03 -73.56
C SER A 139 44.46 -10.65 -72.57
N GLN A 140 44.01 -11.38 -71.54
CA GLN A 140 44.90 -12.23 -70.77
C GLN A 140 44.22 -13.54 -70.31
N ASP A 141 44.69 -14.66 -70.84
CA ASP A 141 44.39 -15.99 -70.29
C ASP A 141 45.00 -16.11 -68.89
N GLU A 142 44.18 -16.40 -67.88
CA GLU A 142 44.62 -17.17 -66.70
C GLU A 142 43.65 -18.34 -66.47
N GLU A 143 44.20 -19.45 -65.97
CA GLU A 143 43.58 -20.77 -66.06
C GLU A 143 42.36 -20.94 -65.15
N ASP A 144 41.48 -21.87 -65.53
CA ASP A 144 40.31 -22.30 -64.76
C ASP A 144 40.79 -23.04 -63.49
N GLU A 145 41.18 -22.30 -62.44
CA GLU A 145 41.77 -22.85 -61.22
C GLU A 145 40.77 -23.78 -60.52
N ALA A 146 40.99 -25.09 -60.70
CA ALA A 146 40.07 -26.16 -60.32
C ALA A 146 39.95 -26.31 -58.80
N LYS A 147 39.13 -25.43 -58.20
CA LYS A 147 38.88 -25.33 -56.75
C LYS A 147 38.59 -26.70 -56.15
N PRO A 148 39.48 -27.23 -55.27
CA PRO A 148 39.36 -28.60 -54.80
C PRO A 148 38.06 -28.79 -54.00
N VAL A 149 37.27 -29.78 -54.40
CA VAL A 149 36.00 -30.14 -53.75
C VAL A 149 36.30 -30.80 -52.40
N THR A 150 36.64 -29.96 -51.42
CA THR A 150 36.83 -30.37 -50.04
C THR A 150 35.49 -30.84 -49.47
N MET A 151 35.30 -32.17 -49.44
CA MET A 151 34.14 -32.80 -48.82
C MET A 151 34.15 -32.53 -47.30
N LYS A 152 33.62 -31.38 -46.92
CA LYS A 152 33.46 -30.97 -45.51
C LYS A 152 32.37 -31.83 -44.88
N PHE A 153 32.79 -32.99 -44.36
CA PHE A 153 31.95 -33.86 -43.54
C PHE A 153 31.17 -33.04 -42.51
N ALA A 154 29.85 -33.25 -42.47
CA ALA A 154 28.94 -32.43 -41.67
C ALA A 154 29.22 -32.62 -40.17
N ARG A 155 30.05 -31.73 -39.61
CA ARG A 155 30.42 -31.72 -38.20
C ARG A 155 29.14 -31.59 -37.37
N GLN A 156 28.85 -32.59 -36.54
CA GLN A 156 27.62 -32.68 -35.77
C GLN A 156 27.48 -31.43 -34.90
N GLU A 157 26.43 -30.65 -35.15
CA GLU A 157 26.28 -29.30 -34.58
C GLU A 157 25.68 -29.38 -33.18
N THR A 158 26.26 -28.65 -32.23
CA THR A 158 25.70 -28.53 -30.88
C THR A 158 24.36 -27.78 -30.93
N GLU A 159 23.38 -28.19 -30.11
CA GLU A 159 22.03 -27.60 -30.13
C GLU A 159 22.04 -26.08 -29.92
N GLU A 160 23.00 -25.53 -29.17
CA GLU A 160 23.17 -24.08 -28.99
C GLU A 160 23.67 -23.38 -30.27
N ALA A 161 24.60 -23.99 -31.02
CA ALA A 161 25.07 -23.46 -32.30
C ALA A 161 23.95 -23.53 -33.36
N LYS A 162 23.23 -24.65 -33.40
CA LYS A 162 22.05 -24.87 -34.23
C LYS A 162 20.94 -23.86 -33.90
N ALA A 163 20.66 -23.60 -32.63
CA ALA A 163 19.71 -22.56 -32.19
C ALA A 163 20.16 -21.15 -32.59
N ARG A 164 21.46 -20.83 -32.43
CA ARG A 164 22.06 -19.56 -32.87
C ARG A 164 21.96 -19.39 -34.39
N ARG A 165 22.17 -20.46 -35.17
CA ARG A 165 21.94 -20.48 -36.63
C ARG A 165 20.47 -20.28 -36.98
N MET A 166 19.54 -20.97 -36.31
CA MET A 166 18.10 -20.83 -36.56
C MET A 166 17.57 -19.42 -36.22
N ARG A 167 18.19 -18.72 -35.26
CA ARG A 167 17.92 -17.30 -34.94
C ARG A 167 18.65 -16.30 -35.86
N SER A 168 19.57 -16.75 -36.72
CA SER A 168 20.34 -15.86 -37.59
C SER A 168 19.49 -15.27 -38.73
N TYR A 169 19.80 -14.02 -39.10
CA TYR A 169 19.08 -13.33 -40.19
C TYR A 169 19.14 -14.11 -41.51
N GLY A 170 20.31 -14.64 -41.87
CA GLY A 170 20.48 -15.40 -43.13
C GLY A 170 19.63 -16.68 -43.20
N TYR A 171 19.56 -17.45 -42.11
CA TYR A 171 18.70 -18.64 -42.06
C TYR A 171 17.21 -18.25 -42.13
N LEU A 172 16.80 -17.25 -41.34
CA LEU A 172 15.42 -16.79 -41.32
C LEU A 172 14.99 -16.20 -42.68
N GLN A 173 15.89 -15.50 -43.36
CA GLN A 173 15.65 -14.96 -44.70
C GLN A 173 15.60 -16.06 -45.77
N LYS A 174 16.44 -17.10 -45.68
CA LYS A 174 16.31 -18.28 -46.55
C LYS A 174 14.93 -18.94 -46.37
N LYS A 175 14.51 -19.20 -45.13
CA LYS A 175 13.20 -19.80 -44.84
C LYS A 175 12.02 -18.93 -45.31
N ARG A 176 12.16 -17.60 -45.32
CA ARG A 176 11.19 -16.67 -45.91
C ARG A 176 11.13 -16.72 -47.45
N ASN A 177 12.22 -17.10 -48.10
CA ASN A 177 12.30 -17.26 -49.54
C ASN A 177 11.83 -18.64 -50.01
N GLU A 178 11.89 -19.67 -49.16
CA GLU A 178 11.44 -21.04 -49.44
C GLU A 178 9.91 -21.16 -49.64
N GLU A 179 9.09 -20.32 -48.98
CA GLU A 179 7.65 -20.23 -49.26
C GLU A 179 7.41 -19.47 -50.58
N SER A 180 6.69 -20.07 -51.54
CA SER A 180 6.34 -19.44 -52.82
C SER A 180 5.30 -18.32 -52.66
N TRP A 181 5.16 -17.46 -53.67
CA TRP A 181 4.05 -16.50 -53.74
C TRP A 181 2.82 -17.17 -54.37
N ILE A 182 1.67 -17.05 -53.70
CA ILE A 182 0.37 -17.41 -54.27
C ILE A 182 -0.22 -16.14 -54.90
N HIS A 183 -0.62 -16.21 -56.16
CA HIS A 183 -1.37 -15.14 -56.82
C HIS A 183 -2.85 -15.23 -56.43
N VAL A 184 -3.48 -14.08 -56.18
CA VAL A 184 -4.91 -13.98 -55.86
C VAL A 184 -5.53 -12.85 -56.68
N GLU A 185 -6.82 -12.98 -56.98
CA GLU A 185 -7.59 -11.91 -57.64
C GLU A 185 -7.95 -10.83 -56.62
N TYR A 186 -8.00 -9.57 -57.08
CA TYR A 186 -8.42 -8.44 -56.24
C TYR A 186 -9.82 -8.00 -56.65
N HIS A 187 -10.77 -8.09 -55.72
CA HIS A 187 -12.12 -7.56 -55.88
C HIS A 187 -12.29 -6.32 -54.99
N GLY A 188 -12.83 -5.25 -55.57
CA GLY A 188 -13.02 -3.98 -54.87
C GLY A 188 -14.15 -4.01 -53.83
N VAL A 189 -14.17 -2.99 -52.96
CA VAL A 189 -15.11 -2.82 -51.82
C VAL A 189 -16.59 -2.88 -52.23
N ASN A 190 -16.89 -2.54 -53.50
CA ASN A 190 -18.23 -2.42 -54.07
C ASN A 190 -18.55 -3.56 -55.06
N SER A 191 -17.90 -4.72 -54.95
CA SER A 191 -18.24 -5.90 -55.75
C SER A 191 -19.23 -6.82 -55.02
N ASP A 192 -20.09 -7.50 -55.78
CA ASP A 192 -21.10 -8.43 -55.26
C ASP A 192 -20.47 -9.54 -54.39
N LEU A 193 -19.26 -9.98 -54.75
CA LEU A 193 -18.47 -10.93 -53.96
C LEU A 193 -18.00 -10.32 -52.63
N ALA A 194 -17.57 -9.07 -52.61
CA ALA A 194 -17.17 -8.38 -51.37
C ALA A 194 -18.36 -8.10 -50.45
N GLU A 195 -19.58 -7.94 -50.98
CA GLU A 195 -20.82 -7.85 -50.19
C GLU A 195 -21.27 -9.23 -49.67
N THR A 196 -21.12 -10.27 -50.47
CA THR A 196 -21.38 -11.68 -50.08
C THR A 196 -20.44 -12.12 -48.95
N GLU A 197 -19.13 -11.84 -49.07
CA GLU A 197 -18.12 -12.10 -48.02
C GLU A 197 -18.37 -11.25 -46.76
N ARG A 198 -18.73 -9.96 -46.92
CA ARG A 198 -19.10 -9.09 -45.78
C ARG A 198 -20.30 -9.63 -45.01
N SER A 199 -21.24 -10.28 -45.70
CA SER A 199 -22.43 -10.87 -45.08
C SER A 199 -22.10 -12.06 -44.17
N GLN A 200 -20.98 -12.75 -44.39
CA GLN A 200 -20.48 -13.86 -43.54
C GLN A 200 -19.85 -13.38 -42.22
N LEU A 201 -19.67 -12.07 -42.02
CA LEU A 201 -19.18 -11.51 -40.76
C LEU A 201 -20.27 -11.38 -39.68
N HIS A 202 -21.53 -11.60 -40.03
CA HIS A 202 -22.64 -11.69 -39.08
C HIS A 202 -22.78 -13.12 -38.55
N ALA A 203 -23.09 -13.27 -37.26
CA ALA A 203 -23.30 -14.58 -36.66
C ALA A 203 -24.72 -15.11 -36.99
N SER A 204 -24.83 -16.20 -37.73
CA SER A 204 -26.12 -16.81 -38.12
C SER A 204 -26.79 -17.66 -37.03
N LYS A 205 -26.26 -17.63 -35.80
CA LYS A 205 -26.76 -18.38 -34.64
C LYS A 205 -26.58 -17.56 -33.37
N GLU A 206 -27.62 -17.54 -32.56
CA GLU A 206 -27.56 -17.15 -31.15
C GLU A 206 -27.31 -18.43 -30.33
N GLU A 207 -26.06 -18.65 -29.91
CA GLU A 207 -25.61 -19.87 -29.22
C GLU A 207 -25.23 -19.49 -27.77
N GLU A 208 -25.92 -20.05 -26.77
CA GLU A 208 -25.85 -19.60 -25.37
C GLU A 208 -24.47 -19.91 -24.75
N VAL A 209 -23.67 -18.86 -24.49
CA VAL A 209 -22.24 -19.01 -24.18
C VAL A 209 -21.98 -19.43 -22.73
N SER A 210 -22.06 -20.73 -22.49
CA SER A 210 -21.71 -21.36 -21.20
C SER A 210 -20.25 -21.21 -20.77
N GLU A 211 -19.33 -20.84 -21.67
CA GLU A 211 -17.89 -20.79 -21.40
C GLU A 211 -17.45 -19.65 -20.45
N PHE A 212 -18.28 -18.61 -20.28
CA PHE A 212 -17.93 -17.43 -19.45
C PHE A 212 -18.34 -17.53 -17.97
N CYS A 213 -18.61 -18.73 -17.44
CA CYS A 213 -19.09 -18.96 -16.07
C CYS A 213 -18.04 -18.80 -14.93
N VAL A 214 -16.99 -18.00 -15.13
CA VAL A 214 -15.89 -17.82 -14.16
C VAL A 214 -16.23 -16.76 -13.11
N LYS A 215 -15.94 -17.03 -11.82
CA LYS A 215 -16.20 -16.07 -10.74
C LYS A 215 -15.19 -14.91 -10.74
N PRO A 216 -15.55 -13.69 -10.28
CA PRO A 216 -14.63 -12.54 -10.26
C PRO A 216 -13.27 -12.81 -9.57
N ASP A 217 -13.29 -13.45 -8.40
CA ASP A 217 -12.07 -13.81 -7.64
C ASP A 217 -11.18 -14.83 -8.34
N GLU A 218 -11.74 -15.63 -9.25
CA GLU A 218 -11.07 -16.68 -10.01
C GLU A 218 -10.51 -16.12 -11.32
N TYR A 219 -11.31 -15.29 -12.00
CA TYR A 219 -10.88 -14.51 -13.15
C TYR A 219 -9.71 -13.59 -12.80
N LEU A 220 -9.75 -12.92 -11.64
CA LEU A 220 -8.64 -12.08 -11.17
C LEU A 220 -7.35 -12.87 -10.92
N LYS A 221 -7.44 -14.11 -10.40
CA LYS A 221 -6.28 -15.02 -10.25
C LYS A 221 -5.75 -15.54 -11.58
N MET A 222 -6.61 -15.70 -12.58
CA MET A 222 -6.20 -16.06 -13.94
C MET A 222 -5.48 -14.90 -14.65
N LEU A 223 -5.93 -13.65 -14.41
CA LEU A 223 -5.25 -12.44 -14.90
C LEU A 223 -3.92 -12.16 -14.17
N MET A 224 -3.84 -12.48 -12.88
CA MET A 224 -2.65 -12.32 -12.05
C MET A 224 -2.22 -13.67 -11.45
N PRO A 225 -1.60 -14.57 -12.24
CA PRO A 225 -1.09 -15.84 -11.72
C PRO A 225 -0.03 -15.57 -10.63
N PRO A 226 -0.04 -16.34 -9.52
CA PRO A 226 0.91 -16.13 -8.43
C PRO A 226 2.34 -16.40 -8.90
N SER A 227 3.25 -15.47 -8.57
CA SER A 227 4.69 -15.63 -8.79
C SER A 227 5.21 -16.83 -8.00
N SER A 228 5.78 -17.82 -8.69
CA SER A 228 6.32 -19.04 -8.08
C SER A 228 7.53 -18.83 -7.16
N GLU A 229 8.01 -17.60 -7.02
CA GLU A 229 9.22 -17.22 -6.29
C GLU A 229 8.96 -16.92 -4.80
N THR A 230 7.70 -16.75 -4.38
CA THR A 230 7.34 -16.35 -3.00
C THR A 230 7.47 -17.45 -1.94
N GLU A 231 7.86 -18.68 -2.29
CA GLU A 231 8.14 -19.74 -1.30
C GLU A 231 9.60 -19.74 -0.79
N SER A 232 10.56 -19.23 -1.57
CA SER A 232 11.99 -19.36 -1.26
C SER A 232 12.57 -18.25 -0.38
N GLU A 233 12.09 -17.02 -0.50
CA GLU A 233 12.64 -15.88 0.26
C GLU A 233 11.69 -15.38 1.34
N LYS A 234 11.93 -15.83 2.58
CA LYS A 234 11.41 -15.15 3.77
C LYS A 234 12.11 -13.78 3.85
N PRO A 235 11.39 -12.64 3.75
CA PRO A 235 12.03 -11.34 3.83
C PRO A 235 12.71 -11.18 5.19
N ALA A 236 13.92 -10.62 5.20
CA ALA A 236 14.74 -10.44 6.40
C ALA A 236 14.24 -9.29 7.30
N MET A 237 12.95 -9.31 7.64
CA MET A 237 12.37 -8.45 8.66
C MET A 237 12.88 -8.88 10.05
N PRO A 238 13.04 -7.94 11.00
CA PRO A 238 13.34 -8.31 12.38
C PRO A 238 12.26 -9.24 12.94
N SER A 239 12.66 -10.24 13.72
CA SER A 239 11.85 -11.38 14.21
C SER A 239 10.51 -11.04 14.87
N ASN A 240 10.31 -9.78 15.23
CA ASN A 240 9.19 -9.26 15.98
C ASN A 240 8.09 -8.67 15.06
N VAL A 241 8.37 -8.53 13.76
CA VAL A 241 7.45 -8.01 12.74
C VAL A 241 6.98 -9.16 11.87
N LEU A 242 5.66 -9.41 11.85
CA LEU A 242 5.04 -10.46 11.06
C LEU A 242 3.80 -9.90 10.37
N SER A 243 3.63 -10.23 9.09
CA SER A 243 2.44 -9.80 8.35
C SER A 243 1.24 -10.68 8.69
N LEU A 244 0.04 -10.10 8.70
CA LEU A 244 -1.21 -10.86 8.86
C LEU A 244 -1.42 -11.87 7.72
N ILE A 245 -0.74 -11.68 6.58
CA ILE A 245 -0.71 -12.62 5.45
C ILE A 245 0.11 -13.87 5.82
N GLN A 246 1.32 -13.68 6.37
CA GLN A 246 2.16 -14.78 6.84
C GLN A 246 1.56 -15.49 8.07
N LEU A 247 0.82 -14.77 8.91
CA LEU A 247 0.05 -15.38 10.00
C LEU A 247 -1.02 -16.34 9.44
N ARG A 248 -1.74 -15.95 8.39
CA ARG A 248 -2.80 -16.75 7.77
C ARG A 248 -2.32 -18.05 7.11
N THR A 249 -1.02 -18.20 6.81
CA THR A 249 -0.45 -19.45 6.27
C THR A 249 0.04 -20.43 7.35
N MET A 250 0.11 -20.01 8.62
CA MET A 250 0.50 -20.88 9.74
C MET A 250 -0.67 -21.73 10.28
N PRO A 251 -0.43 -22.89 10.90
CA PRO A 251 -1.44 -23.61 11.68
C PRO A 251 -1.96 -22.78 12.86
N LEU A 252 -3.24 -22.93 13.25
CA LEU A 252 -3.89 -22.14 14.30
C LEU A 252 -3.12 -22.11 15.63
N ALA A 253 -2.51 -23.22 16.03
CA ALA A 253 -1.72 -23.28 17.26
C ALA A 253 -0.48 -22.36 17.19
N ASP A 254 0.20 -22.34 16.05
CA ASP A 254 1.35 -21.47 15.81
C ASP A 254 0.92 -20.01 15.62
N GLN A 255 -0.22 -19.74 14.99
CA GLN A 255 -0.80 -18.38 14.92
C GLN A 255 -1.00 -17.79 16.33
N VAL A 256 -1.70 -18.53 17.20
CA VAL A 256 -1.98 -18.11 18.59
C VAL A 256 -0.68 -17.94 19.38
N LYS A 257 0.23 -18.92 19.33
CA LYS A 257 1.57 -18.85 19.96
C LYS A 257 2.35 -17.62 19.52
N THR A 258 2.33 -17.31 18.23
CA THR A 258 3.10 -16.24 17.61
C THR A 258 2.53 -14.86 17.96
N LEU A 259 1.20 -14.69 17.88
CA LEU A 259 0.52 -13.48 18.35
C LEU A 259 0.88 -13.18 19.82
N LEU A 260 0.81 -14.17 20.71
CA LEU A 260 1.14 -14.04 22.13
C LEU A 260 2.63 -13.78 22.39
N THR A 261 3.51 -14.36 21.57
CA THR A 261 4.96 -14.12 21.67
C THR A 261 5.30 -12.67 21.34
N ASN A 262 4.56 -12.02 20.45
CA ASN A 262 4.74 -10.60 20.13
C ASN A 262 3.99 -9.68 21.11
N ALA A 263 2.69 -9.89 21.32
CA ALA A 263 1.83 -9.02 22.14
C ALA A 263 2.10 -9.12 23.65
N LYS A 264 2.63 -10.25 24.13
CA LYS A 264 2.86 -10.63 25.55
C LYS A 264 1.61 -10.75 26.42
N VAL A 265 0.64 -9.83 26.29
CA VAL A 265 -0.67 -9.82 26.93
C VAL A 265 -1.74 -9.49 25.89
N ILE A 266 -2.90 -10.15 25.95
CA ILE A 266 -4.02 -9.92 25.03
C ILE A 266 -5.37 -10.24 25.72
N THR A 267 -6.46 -9.55 25.36
CA THR A 267 -7.82 -9.99 25.74
C THR A 267 -8.29 -11.13 24.83
N PHE A 268 -9.29 -11.92 25.25
CA PHE A 268 -9.78 -12.99 24.38
C PHE A 268 -10.49 -12.43 23.12
N SER A 269 -11.19 -11.30 23.25
CA SER A 269 -11.81 -10.60 22.12
C SER A 269 -10.77 -10.15 21.07
N GLN A 270 -9.68 -9.49 21.49
CA GLN A 270 -8.58 -9.08 20.61
C GLN A 270 -7.95 -10.27 19.86
N LEU A 271 -7.76 -11.41 20.55
CA LEU A 271 -7.22 -12.61 19.92
C LEU A 271 -8.11 -13.10 18.76
N ILE A 272 -9.42 -13.18 18.98
CA ILE A 272 -10.38 -13.60 17.94
C ILE A 272 -10.41 -12.60 16.76
N THR A 273 -10.30 -11.29 17.02
CA THR A 273 -10.24 -10.27 15.97
C THR A 273 -8.97 -10.34 15.09
N LEU A 274 -7.85 -10.83 15.63
CA LEU A 274 -6.57 -10.96 14.88
C LEU A 274 -6.43 -12.29 14.12
N LEU A 275 -7.26 -13.29 14.44
CA LEU A 275 -7.27 -14.59 13.78
C LEU A 275 -8.09 -14.56 12.47
N PRO A 276 -7.96 -15.57 11.58
CA PRO A 276 -8.76 -15.67 10.37
C PRO A 276 -10.27 -15.68 10.67
N GLN A 277 -11.05 -14.98 9.84
CA GLN A 277 -12.51 -14.98 9.95
C GLN A 277 -13.06 -16.41 9.85
N GLY A 278 -13.98 -16.78 10.74
CA GLY A 278 -14.52 -18.15 10.85
C GLY A 278 -13.74 -19.09 11.77
N THR A 279 -12.68 -18.64 12.46
CA THR A 279 -11.97 -19.46 13.45
C THR A 279 -12.87 -19.83 14.65
N ASP A 280 -12.97 -21.12 14.98
CA ASP A 280 -13.67 -21.64 16.17
C ASP A 280 -13.08 -21.03 17.46
N PRO A 281 -13.87 -20.26 18.26
CA PRO A 281 -13.41 -19.74 19.54
C PRO A 281 -12.99 -20.84 20.53
N GLY A 282 -13.60 -22.03 20.46
CA GLY A 282 -13.21 -23.19 21.24
C GLY A 282 -11.81 -23.70 20.86
N ALA A 283 -11.48 -23.75 19.57
CA ALA A 283 -10.17 -24.13 19.06
C ALA A 283 -9.11 -23.08 19.46
N ALA A 284 -9.44 -21.79 19.29
CA ALA A 284 -8.59 -20.71 19.77
C ALA A 284 -8.29 -20.84 21.27
N LEU A 285 -9.31 -21.12 22.11
CA LEU A 285 -9.12 -21.39 23.54
C LEU A 285 -8.28 -22.64 23.81
N ARG A 286 -8.46 -23.74 23.06
CA ARG A 286 -7.65 -24.97 23.22
C ARG A 286 -6.16 -24.70 22.92
N SER A 287 -5.84 -23.96 21.87
CA SER A 287 -4.47 -23.51 21.58
C SER A 287 -3.94 -22.53 22.63
N LEU A 288 -4.75 -21.53 23.01
CA LEU A 288 -4.39 -20.49 23.98
C LEU A 288 -3.96 -21.04 25.33
N HIS A 289 -4.65 -22.06 25.86
CA HIS A 289 -4.28 -22.74 27.11
C HIS A 289 -2.88 -23.40 27.06
N GLN A 290 -2.39 -23.79 25.88
CA GLN A 290 -1.07 -24.39 25.74
C GLN A 290 0.03 -23.34 25.91
N VAL A 291 -0.22 -22.08 25.55
CA VAL A 291 0.80 -21.03 25.43
C VAL A 291 0.62 -19.81 26.35
N ALA A 292 -0.53 -19.66 27.01
CA ALA A 292 -0.83 -18.56 27.92
C ALA A 292 -1.46 -19.02 29.25
N VAL A 293 -1.51 -18.09 30.20
CA VAL A 293 -2.14 -18.20 31.52
C VAL A 293 -3.00 -16.95 31.79
N LEU A 294 -4.02 -17.10 32.61
CA LEU A 294 -4.99 -16.03 32.86
C LEU A 294 -4.55 -15.12 34.02
N VAL A 295 -4.51 -13.80 33.80
CA VAL A 295 -4.15 -12.77 34.81
C VAL A 295 -5.07 -11.57 34.60
N GLN A 296 -5.77 -11.12 35.66
CA GLN A 296 -6.75 -10.01 35.58
C GLN A 296 -7.79 -10.19 34.45
N GLY A 297 -8.24 -11.42 34.22
CA GLY A 297 -9.15 -11.80 33.11
C GLY A 297 -8.49 -11.84 31.72
N CYS A 298 -7.32 -11.24 31.54
CA CYS A 298 -6.57 -11.21 30.29
C CYS A 298 -5.62 -12.42 30.17
N TRP A 299 -5.16 -12.70 28.95
CA TRP A 299 -4.25 -13.80 28.67
C TRP A 299 -2.81 -13.30 28.54
N VAL A 300 -1.92 -13.84 29.38
CA VAL A 300 -0.48 -13.53 29.40
C VAL A 300 0.31 -14.73 28.91
N VAL A 301 1.25 -14.53 27.99
CA VAL A 301 2.10 -15.62 27.45
C VAL A 301 2.94 -16.27 28.56
N LYS A 302 3.10 -17.59 28.54
CA LYS A 302 3.87 -18.34 29.55
C LYS A 302 5.36 -18.03 29.47
N SER A 303 6.02 -17.99 30.64
CA SER A 303 7.44 -17.62 30.73
C SER A 303 8.36 -18.60 30.00
N GLU A 304 8.00 -19.89 29.95
CA GLU A 304 8.74 -20.95 29.22
C GLU A 304 8.80 -20.74 27.70
N ILE A 305 7.97 -19.85 27.14
CA ILE A 305 7.97 -19.50 25.70
C ILE A 305 8.85 -18.29 25.42
N LEU A 306 9.01 -17.39 26.40
CA LEU A 306 9.89 -16.21 26.28
C LEU A 306 11.33 -16.50 26.72
N TYR A 307 11.49 -17.43 27.66
CA TYR A 307 12.77 -17.79 28.28
C TYR A 307 12.95 -19.32 28.26
N PRO A 308 13.37 -19.90 27.12
CA PRO A 308 13.84 -21.29 27.09
C PRO A 308 15.03 -21.47 28.05
N LYS A 309 15.34 -22.72 28.42
CA LYS A 309 16.29 -23.03 29.50
C LYS A 309 17.72 -22.58 29.17
N GLU A 310 18.01 -22.51 27.89
CA GLU A 310 19.29 -22.18 27.26
C GLU A 310 19.47 -20.65 27.07
N ALA A 311 18.43 -19.85 27.31
CA ALA A 311 18.50 -18.39 27.21
C ALA A 311 19.10 -17.75 28.48
N CYS A 312 19.67 -16.56 28.31
CA CYS A 312 20.09 -15.66 29.40
C CYS A 312 19.57 -14.24 29.12
N SER A 313 19.55 -13.39 30.16
CA SER A 313 19.25 -11.96 30.02
C SER A 313 20.26 -11.29 29.09
N PRO A 314 19.81 -10.49 28.09
CA PRO A 314 20.70 -9.69 27.26
C PRO A 314 21.34 -8.52 28.02
N HIS A 315 20.87 -8.19 29.22
CA HIS A 315 21.34 -7.06 30.03
C HIS A 315 22.19 -7.48 31.23
N SER A 316 21.93 -8.65 31.82
CA SER A 316 22.58 -9.09 33.07
C SER A 316 23.23 -10.48 33.01
N GLY A 317 23.04 -11.25 31.94
CA GLY A 317 23.50 -12.64 31.84
C GLY A 317 22.76 -13.64 32.76
N VAL A 318 21.75 -13.21 33.52
CA VAL A 318 20.94 -14.11 34.38
C VAL A 318 20.20 -15.15 33.54
N SER A 319 20.20 -16.42 33.98
CA SER A 319 19.60 -17.52 33.21
C SER A 319 18.07 -17.40 33.06
N GLY A 320 17.56 -17.88 31.92
CA GLY A 320 16.14 -17.89 31.57
C GLY A 320 15.28 -18.67 32.57
N GLU A 321 15.83 -19.66 33.25
CA GLU A 321 15.15 -20.37 34.34
C GLU A 321 14.93 -19.47 35.57
N HIS A 322 15.84 -18.53 35.85
CA HIS A 322 15.68 -17.58 36.96
C HIS A 322 14.78 -16.39 36.57
N LEU A 323 14.92 -15.88 35.33
CA LEU A 323 14.01 -14.89 34.75
C LEU A 323 12.56 -15.41 34.74
N SER A 324 12.36 -16.68 34.36
CA SER A 324 11.05 -17.34 34.38
C SER A 324 10.43 -17.34 35.78
N LYS A 325 11.20 -17.69 36.82
CA LYS A 325 10.73 -17.69 38.21
C LYS A 325 10.35 -16.28 38.68
N GLY A 326 11.12 -15.26 38.27
CA GLY A 326 10.80 -13.86 38.55
C GLY A 326 9.52 -13.39 37.85
N ARG A 327 9.40 -13.67 36.55
CA ARG A 327 8.22 -13.32 35.74
C ARG A 327 6.96 -14.05 36.19
N ASP A 328 7.07 -15.33 36.56
CA ASP A 328 5.97 -16.10 37.13
C ASP A 328 5.51 -15.53 38.48
N TYR A 329 6.43 -15.01 39.30
CA TYR A 329 6.07 -14.29 40.54
C TYR A 329 5.40 -12.94 40.26
N VAL A 330 5.86 -12.18 39.25
CA VAL A 330 5.23 -10.92 38.85
C VAL A 330 3.81 -11.15 38.30
N MET A 331 3.62 -12.14 37.43
CA MET A 331 2.28 -12.56 36.97
C MET A 331 1.39 -12.97 38.14
N TRP A 332 1.90 -13.78 39.08
CA TRP A 332 1.15 -14.13 40.29
C TRP A 332 0.79 -12.89 41.13
N ARG A 333 1.72 -11.94 41.33
CA ARG A 333 1.42 -10.68 42.04
C ARG A 333 0.29 -9.90 41.37
N PHE A 334 0.24 -9.86 40.04
CA PHE A 334 -0.88 -9.27 39.30
C PHE A 334 -2.20 -10.03 39.45
N THR A 335 -2.21 -11.30 39.85
CA THR A 335 -3.48 -11.98 40.24
C THR A 335 -4.03 -11.53 41.60
N GLN A 336 -3.19 -10.93 42.45
CA GLN A 336 -3.54 -10.54 43.83
C GLN A 336 -3.80 -9.03 43.96
N SER A 337 -3.14 -8.21 43.14
CA SER A 337 -3.29 -6.75 43.11
C SER A 337 -3.17 -6.25 41.67
N ARG A 338 -3.97 -5.25 41.30
CA ARG A 338 -3.84 -4.59 39.98
C ARG A 338 -2.52 -3.81 39.82
N VAL A 339 -1.89 -3.43 40.93
CA VAL A 339 -0.70 -2.57 40.98
C VAL A 339 0.42 -3.19 41.82
N VAL A 340 1.68 -3.05 41.39
CA VAL A 340 2.87 -3.60 42.06
C VAL A 340 4.03 -2.60 42.07
N THR A 341 4.97 -2.73 43.02
CA THR A 341 6.17 -1.89 43.07
C THR A 341 7.45 -2.68 42.77
N ARG A 342 8.44 -2.04 42.11
CA ARG A 342 9.77 -2.61 41.83
C ARG A 342 10.48 -3.02 43.14
N LYS A 343 10.27 -2.27 44.23
CA LYS A 343 10.85 -2.51 45.58
C LYS A 343 10.32 -3.82 46.19
N ASP A 344 9.00 -4.03 46.18
CA ASP A 344 8.39 -5.26 46.69
C ASP A 344 8.86 -6.49 45.90
N ILE A 345 8.84 -6.40 44.57
CA ILE A 345 9.23 -7.50 43.67
C ILE A 345 10.70 -7.87 43.87
N ALA A 346 11.62 -6.90 43.78
CA ALA A 346 13.06 -7.13 43.89
C ALA A 346 13.46 -7.78 45.22
N SER A 347 12.78 -7.43 46.32
CA SER A 347 13.01 -8.02 47.64
C SER A 347 12.78 -9.55 47.69
N VAL A 348 11.95 -10.08 46.79
CA VAL A 348 11.57 -11.50 46.73
C VAL A 348 12.28 -12.23 45.59
N VAL A 349 12.28 -11.68 44.37
CA VAL A 349 12.80 -12.41 43.19
C VAL A 349 14.33 -12.38 43.08
N LYS A 350 15.00 -11.42 43.73
CA LYS A 350 16.47 -11.25 43.75
C LYS A 350 17.14 -11.09 42.37
N LEU A 351 16.36 -10.74 41.36
CA LEU A 351 16.85 -10.35 40.04
C LEU A 351 17.47 -8.94 40.08
N PRO A 352 18.44 -8.65 39.19
CA PRO A 352 18.89 -7.29 38.90
C PRO A 352 17.73 -6.34 38.57
N ALA A 353 17.94 -5.05 38.85
CA ALA A 353 16.88 -4.05 38.75
C ALA A 353 16.29 -3.93 37.33
N GLU A 354 17.12 -4.02 36.29
CA GLU A 354 16.69 -3.88 34.90
C GLU A 354 15.89 -5.11 34.44
N ASP A 355 16.31 -6.34 34.76
CA ASP A 355 15.51 -7.55 34.45
C ASP A 355 14.10 -7.48 35.05
N VAL A 356 13.96 -6.92 36.26
CA VAL A 356 12.64 -6.70 36.89
C VAL A 356 11.81 -5.65 36.14
N LYS A 357 12.44 -4.61 35.59
CA LYS A 357 11.78 -3.59 34.78
C LYS A 357 11.35 -4.17 33.42
N ASP A 358 12.21 -4.90 32.73
CA ASP A 358 11.91 -5.51 31.42
C ASP A 358 10.78 -6.55 31.54
N ILE A 359 10.72 -7.28 32.66
CA ILE A 359 9.62 -8.19 33.00
C ILE A 359 8.30 -7.44 33.26
N LEU A 360 8.36 -6.24 33.83
CA LEU A 360 7.18 -5.40 34.07
C LEU A 360 6.68 -4.74 32.79
N GLU A 361 7.55 -4.18 31.95
CA GLU A 361 7.18 -3.54 30.67
C GLU A 361 6.50 -4.51 29.70
N GLN A 362 6.75 -5.82 29.81
CA GLN A 362 6.03 -6.86 29.05
C GLN A 362 4.53 -7.02 29.40
N MET A 363 4.05 -6.52 30.55
CA MET A 363 2.68 -6.81 31.01
C MET A 363 2.02 -5.70 31.84
N SER A 364 2.71 -4.58 32.03
CA SER A 364 2.26 -3.48 32.88
C SER A 364 2.85 -2.15 32.41
N ARG A 365 2.16 -1.07 32.74
CA ARG A 365 2.57 0.31 32.45
C ARG A 365 2.92 1.02 33.75
N ILE A 366 3.91 1.91 33.71
CA ILE A 366 4.20 2.78 34.85
C ILE A 366 3.09 3.83 35.00
N ARG A 367 2.60 4.01 36.22
CA ARG A 367 1.64 5.06 36.62
C ARG A 367 2.29 5.90 37.71
N ALA A 368 2.37 7.21 37.48
CA ALA A 368 2.90 8.17 38.45
C ALA A 368 2.27 7.96 39.83
N ASN A 369 3.09 8.04 40.87
CA ASN A 369 2.74 7.91 42.29
C ASN A 369 2.05 6.59 42.72
N CYS A 370 1.87 5.62 41.80
CA CYS A 370 1.25 4.31 42.07
C CYS A 370 2.19 3.12 41.85
N GLY A 371 3.16 3.22 40.92
CA GLY A 371 4.04 2.10 40.54
C GLY A 371 3.63 1.51 39.20
N TRP A 372 3.59 0.17 39.10
CA TRP A 372 3.29 -0.52 37.84
C TRP A 372 1.87 -1.10 37.86
N GLU A 373 1.01 -0.64 36.94
CA GLU A 373 -0.36 -1.09 36.76
C GLU A 373 -0.43 -2.14 35.64
N PHE A 374 -1.15 -3.25 35.86
CA PHE A 374 -1.40 -4.24 34.81
C PHE A 374 -1.99 -3.60 33.53
N LEU A 375 -1.50 -4.01 32.36
CA LEU A 375 -1.64 -3.29 31.09
C LEU A 375 -3.09 -3.02 30.67
N PHE A 376 -3.98 -4.00 30.84
CA PHE A 376 -5.40 -3.93 30.46
C PHE A 376 -6.32 -3.77 31.67
N GLN A 377 -7.58 -3.39 31.45
CA GLN A 377 -8.63 -3.48 32.47
C GLN A 377 -8.99 -4.95 32.76
N TYR A 378 -9.79 -5.21 33.80
CA TYR A 378 -10.22 -6.57 34.12
C TYR A 378 -11.24 -7.06 33.10
N ASP A 379 -10.98 -8.19 32.44
CA ASP A 379 -11.86 -8.74 31.39
C ASP A 379 -13.10 -9.45 32.01
N HIS A 380 -14.07 -8.64 32.43
CA HIS A 380 -15.34 -9.10 33.02
C HIS A 380 -16.15 -9.97 32.03
N ASP A 381 -16.07 -9.66 30.74
CA ASP A 381 -16.75 -10.42 29.67
C ASP A 381 -16.18 -11.83 29.53
N PHE A 382 -14.85 -11.96 29.46
CA PHE A 382 -14.22 -13.27 29.40
C PHE A 382 -14.50 -14.09 30.66
N VAL A 383 -14.36 -13.46 31.83
CA VAL A 383 -14.53 -14.11 33.15
C VAL A 383 -15.95 -14.61 33.37
N SER A 384 -16.96 -13.80 33.06
CA SER A 384 -18.38 -14.17 33.21
C SER A 384 -18.81 -15.29 32.26
N ARG A 385 -18.29 -15.29 31.01
CA ARG A 385 -18.59 -16.31 30.00
C ARG A 385 -17.84 -17.63 30.20
N ASN A 386 -16.73 -17.64 30.96
CA ASN A 386 -15.84 -18.81 31.08
C ASN A 386 -15.48 -19.20 32.53
N PRO A 387 -16.47 -19.34 33.45
CA PRO A 387 -16.19 -19.51 34.89
C PRO A 387 -15.36 -20.75 35.23
N GLU A 388 -15.52 -21.87 34.49
CA GLU A 388 -14.69 -23.07 34.68
C GLU A 388 -13.21 -22.84 34.38
N ILE A 389 -12.91 -22.08 33.32
CA ILE A 389 -11.54 -21.72 32.95
C ILE A 389 -10.93 -20.86 34.05
N VAL A 390 -11.67 -19.87 34.54
CA VAL A 390 -11.24 -18.99 35.64
C VAL A 390 -10.95 -19.79 36.91
N HIS A 391 -11.82 -20.74 37.27
CA HIS A 391 -11.60 -21.61 38.43
C HIS A 391 -10.35 -22.50 38.26
N ARG A 392 -10.17 -23.11 37.09
CA ARG A 392 -8.98 -23.93 36.77
C ARG A 392 -7.68 -23.11 36.80
N GLN A 393 -7.71 -21.89 36.26
CA GLN A 393 -6.57 -20.96 36.26
C GLN A 393 -6.23 -20.48 37.68
N LYS A 394 -7.24 -20.28 38.54
CA LYS A 394 -7.01 -19.98 39.98
C LYS A 394 -6.30 -21.14 40.69
N ALA A 395 -6.78 -22.37 40.54
CA ALA A 395 -6.15 -23.55 41.14
C ALA A 395 -4.72 -23.80 40.60
N PHE A 396 -4.48 -23.48 39.33
CA PHE A 396 -3.12 -23.44 38.75
C PHE A 396 -2.24 -22.40 39.44
N TRP A 397 -2.72 -21.16 39.63
CA TRP A 397 -1.94 -20.10 40.30
C TRP A 397 -1.66 -20.40 41.77
N ASP A 398 -2.62 -20.95 42.51
CA ASP A 398 -2.43 -21.37 43.90
C ASP A 398 -1.31 -22.43 43.99
N SER A 399 -1.34 -23.42 43.09
CA SER A 399 -0.31 -24.47 42.99
C SER A 399 1.06 -23.93 42.55
N LYS A 400 1.08 -23.03 41.56
CA LYS A 400 2.28 -22.36 41.04
C LYS A 400 2.93 -21.49 42.12
N TYR A 401 2.14 -20.80 42.94
CA TYR A 401 2.64 -20.00 44.06
C TYR A 401 3.33 -20.87 45.13
N GLN A 402 2.79 -22.05 45.45
CA GLN A 402 3.45 -22.99 46.38
C GLN A 402 4.80 -23.51 45.85
N ILE A 403 4.97 -23.60 44.52
CA ILE A 403 6.26 -23.92 43.88
C ILE A 403 7.22 -22.71 44.00
N LEU A 404 6.75 -21.51 43.66
CA LEU A 404 7.54 -20.27 43.76
C LEU A 404 8.00 -19.99 45.20
N CYS A 405 7.16 -20.26 46.21
CA CYS A 405 7.53 -20.14 47.62
C CYS A 405 8.77 -20.97 47.99
N LYS A 406 8.85 -22.21 47.47
CA LYS A 406 10.00 -23.10 47.67
C LYS A 406 11.22 -22.63 46.89
N GLN A 407 11.04 -22.21 45.64
CA GLN A 407 12.14 -21.83 44.73
C GLN A 407 12.79 -20.49 45.09
N LEU A 408 11.99 -19.48 45.44
CA LEU A 408 12.47 -18.14 45.81
C LEU A 408 12.71 -17.97 47.32
N LYS A 409 12.42 -19.01 48.13
CA LYS A 409 12.51 -19.02 49.60
C LYS A 409 11.69 -17.91 50.26
N ILE A 410 10.44 -17.75 49.82
CA ILE A 410 9.53 -16.70 50.27
C ILE A 410 9.10 -16.94 51.73
N PRO A 411 9.25 -15.97 52.66
CA PRO A 411 8.79 -16.12 54.04
C PRO A 411 7.27 -16.28 54.13
N LYS A 412 6.78 -17.22 54.94
CA LYS A 412 5.32 -17.46 55.14
C LYS A 412 4.55 -16.24 55.66
N GLU A 413 5.22 -15.31 56.33
CA GLU A 413 4.63 -14.05 56.80
C GLU A 413 4.25 -13.09 55.64
N HIS A 414 4.92 -13.23 54.50
CA HIS A 414 4.66 -12.41 53.30
C HIS A 414 3.28 -12.69 52.70
N GLU A 415 2.69 -13.86 52.99
CA GLU A 415 1.35 -14.24 52.51
C GLU A 415 0.22 -13.47 53.20
N LYS A 416 0.41 -13.03 54.45
CA LYS A 416 -0.63 -12.31 55.22
C LYS A 416 -0.75 -10.84 54.80
N LYS A 417 0.38 -10.16 54.58
CA LYS A 417 0.45 -8.72 54.24
C LYS A 417 -0.38 -8.28 53.03
N PHE A 418 -0.77 -9.21 52.14
CA PHE A 418 -1.55 -8.92 50.94
C PHE A 418 -2.96 -9.53 50.93
N LYS A 419 -3.32 -10.39 51.90
CA LYS A 419 -4.72 -10.82 52.09
C LYS A 419 -5.53 -9.80 52.88
N ASP A 420 -4.88 -9.02 53.73
CA ASP A 420 -5.49 -7.93 54.51
C ASP A 420 -5.59 -6.60 53.72
N LYS A 421 -5.27 -6.58 52.41
CA LYS A 421 -5.24 -5.39 51.55
C LYS A 421 -5.60 -5.65 50.07
N ASP A 422 -6.78 -6.20 49.80
CA ASP A 422 -7.75 -5.58 48.89
C ASP A 422 -9.14 -6.27 49.02
N LEU A 423 -10.20 -5.54 48.65
CA LEU A 423 -11.41 -5.99 47.93
C LEU A 423 -12.45 -4.86 48.01
N GLY A 424 -12.20 -3.77 47.28
CA GLY A 424 -13.20 -2.72 47.01
C GLY A 424 -14.33 -3.20 46.09
N ILE A 425 -15.15 -4.15 46.54
CA ILE A 425 -16.35 -4.63 45.81
C ILE A 425 -17.58 -3.91 46.39
N PRO A 426 -18.30 -3.07 45.60
CA PRO A 426 -19.59 -2.53 46.01
C PRO A 426 -20.65 -3.64 46.04
N GLY A 427 -21.39 -3.75 47.16
CA GLY A 427 -22.63 -4.53 47.22
C GLY A 427 -22.57 -5.89 47.92
N LEU A 428 -22.38 -5.91 49.25
CA LEU A 428 -23.10 -6.86 50.12
C LEU A 428 -23.14 -6.38 51.59
N ASP A 429 -24.33 -6.16 52.14
CA ASP A 429 -24.52 -5.74 53.54
C ASP A 429 -24.26 -6.86 54.55
N LYS A 430 -23.55 -6.55 55.66
CA LYS A 430 -23.86 -6.99 57.04
C LYS A 430 -22.96 -6.30 58.10
N PRO A 431 -23.32 -6.35 59.41
CA PRO A 431 -23.40 -5.13 60.22
C PRO A 431 -22.17 -4.76 61.06
N THR A 432 -22.20 -3.52 61.54
CA THR A 432 -21.20 -2.87 62.38
C THR A 432 -21.00 -3.52 63.76
N ARG A 433 -19.75 -3.51 64.25
CA ARG A 433 -19.44 -3.68 65.68
C ARG A 433 -18.41 -2.63 66.12
N ARG A 434 -18.77 -1.85 67.16
CA ARG A 434 -17.97 -0.76 67.75
C ARG A 434 -16.88 -1.28 68.70
N ARG A 435 -15.95 -0.35 69.04
CA ARG A 435 -14.88 -0.38 70.09
C ARG A 435 -13.50 -0.83 69.57
N ARG A 436 -12.37 -0.23 70.02
CA ARG A 436 -12.15 0.95 70.90
C ARG A 436 -10.73 1.50 70.67
N ASN A 437 -10.54 2.81 70.80
CA ASN A 437 -9.19 3.40 70.84
C ASN A 437 -8.53 3.14 72.21
N SER A 438 -7.22 2.96 72.23
CA SER A 438 -6.39 3.03 73.45
C SER A 438 -5.00 3.59 73.13
N SER A 439 -4.67 4.73 73.73
CA SER A 439 -3.43 5.49 73.50
C SER A 439 -2.27 5.05 74.41
N LYS A 440 -1.07 4.95 73.82
CA LYS A 440 0.28 5.11 74.42
C LYS A 440 1.29 5.00 73.26
N GLY A 441 2.46 5.66 73.24
CA GLY A 441 3.06 6.55 74.24
C GLY A 441 4.59 6.42 74.13
N SER A 442 5.27 7.44 73.58
CA SER A 442 6.72 7.39 73.32
C SER A 442 7.57 7.41 74.60
N PRO A 443 8.87 7.07 74.52
CA PRO A 443 9.86 8.15 74.40
C PRO A 443 11.09 7.85 73.51
N ARG A 444 11.80 8.93 73.13
CA ARG A 444 13.09 8.92 72.41
C ARG A 444 14.27 8.53 73.33
N ARG A 445 15.33 7.96 72.74
CA ARG A 445 16.74 8.23 73.13
C ARG A 445 17.58 8.56 71.88
N LYS A 446 18.79 9.11 72.08
CA LYS A 446 19.60 9.82 71.06
C LYS A 446 21.01 9.23 70.89
N ARG A 447 21.61 9.46 69.70
CA ARG A 447 23.06 9.29 69.33
C ARG A 447 23.51 7.82 69.25
N THR A 448 24.57 7.45 68.51
CA THR A 448 25.68 8.23 67.88
C THR A 448 25.80 8.05 66.35
N LEU A 449 26.71 8.82 65.73
CA LEU A 449 27.07 8.80 64.30
C LEU A 449 28.31 7.93 64.04
N SER A 450 28.35 7.22 62.91
CA SER A 450 29.54 7.01 62.06
C SER A 450 29.14 6.36 60.72
N GLY A 451 30.04 6.41 59.72
CA GLY A 451 29.89 5.68 58.43
C GLY A 451 29.38 6.52 57.26
N ARG A 452 30.28 6.81 56.29
CA ARG A 452 29.95 7.46 55.01
C ARG A 452 29.44 6.43 53.99
N SER A 453 28.51 6.83 53.12
CA SER A 453 28.77 6.89 51.67
C SER A 453 27.76 7.83 50.99
N VAL A 454 28.00 8.22 49.73
CA VAL A 454 27.28 9.31 49.05
C VAL A 454 26.87 8.91 47.63
N SER A 455 25.56 8.77 47.38
CA SER A 455 24.91 8.95 46.05
C SER A 455 23.40 8.68 46.12
N ASP A 456 22.58 9.62 46.60
CA ASP A 456 21.14 9.60 46.32
C ASP A 456 20.48 10.99 46.52
N HIS A 457 20.19 11.66 45.40
CA HIS A 457 19.33 12.83 45.27
C HIS A 457 18.72 12.74 43.85
N SER A 458 17.43 13.00 43.61
CA SER A 458 16.52 13.89 44.36
C SER A 458 15.05 13.42 44.34
N ASP A 459 14.42 13.37 45.52
CA ASP A 459 12.96 13.38 45.72
C ASP A 459 12.65 14.43 46.80
N ILE A 460 12.24 15.64 46.42
CA ILE A 460 11.75 16.69 47.33
C ILE A 460 10.63 17.49 46.62
N GLU A 461 9.40 17.33 47.08
CA GLU A 461 8.30 18.28 46.86
C GLU A 461 7.97 19.00 48.19
N PRO A 462 7.51 20.25 48.17
CA PRO A 462 7.02 20.94 49.37
C PRO A 462 5.50 20.74 49.56
N ASP A 463 5.09 20.39 50.78
CA ASP A 463 3.67 20.41 51.20
C ASP A 463 3.09 21.83 51.07
N ILE A 464 1.95 21.96 50.39
CA ILE A 464 1.03 23.10 50.56
C ILE A 464 -0.35 22.56 50.95
N LYS A 465 -0.83 22.97 52.11
CA LYS A 465 -2.22 22.78 52.52
C LYS A 465 -3.08 23.91 51.96
N MET A 466 -4.28 23.57 51.52
CA MET A 466 -5.42 24.48 51.60
C MET A 466 -6.67 23.70 51.97
N ASP A 467 -7.49 24.29 52.83
CA ASP A 467 -8.73 23.71 53.33
C ASP A 467 -9.86 23.91 52.33
N SER A 468 -10.91 23.07 52.41
CA SER A 468 -12.13 23.23 51.63
C SER A 468 -13.36 23.19 52.55
N GLU A 469 -14.08 24.32 52.59
CA GLU A 469 -15.36 24.46 53.29
C GLU A 469 -16.54 24.06 52.39
N THR A 470 -17.77 24.13 52.91
CA THR A 470 -18.90 23.29 52.45
C THR A 470 -20.13 24.11 52.03
N SER A 471 -20.64 23.84 50.83
CA SER A 471 -21.99 24.16 50.31
C SER A 471 -22.17 23.42 48.98
N ALA A 472 -23.25 22.70 48.64
CA ALA A 472 -24.57 22.49 49.26
C ALA A 472 -25.48 23.74 49.26
N ASP A 473 -26.60 23.80 48.54
CA ASP A 473 -27.23 22.88 47.56
C ASP A 473 -27.81 23.77 46.39
N ASP A 474 -28.75 23.43 45.49
CA ASP A 474 -29.66 22.28 45.30
C ASP A 474 -30.24 22.28 43.84
N ASP A 475 -31.18 21.35 43.60
CA ASP A 475 -32.31 21.35 42.63
C ASP A 475 -32.14 20.93 41.15
N ILE A 476 -33.18 20.19 40.69
CA ILE A 476 -33.38 19.49 39.41
C ILE A 476 -34.83 19.72 38.95
N PRO A 477 -35.11 20.04 37.67
CA PRO A 477 -35.94 19.11 36.90
C PRO A 477 -35.64 19.01 35.38
N HIS A 478 -35.86 17.81 34.84
CA HIS A 478 -36.03 17.55 33.41
C HIS A 478 -37.34 18.15 32.88
N HIS A 479 -37.40 18.52 31.59
CA HIS A 479 -38.54 18.19 30.72
C HIS A 479 -38.22 18.36 29.22
N GLU A 480 -38.68 17.41 28.40
CA GLU A 480 -38.99 17.64 26.97
C GLU A 480 -40.38 18.31 26.87
N PRO A 481 -40.71 19.06 25.79
CA PRO A 481 -41.49 18.39 24.73
C PRO A 481 -41.41 18.96 23.28
N MET A 482 -41.71 18.06 22.32
CA MET A 482 -42.50 18.24 21.08
C MET A 482 -42.06 19.19 19.92
N GLU A 483 -42.40 18.72 18.72
CA GLU A 483 -42.42 19.47 17.45
C GLU A 483 -43.62 20.42 17.36
N VAL A 484 -43.47 21.51 16.60
CA VAL A 484 -44.59 22.16 15.88
C VAL A 484 -44.07 22.58 14.50
N ALA A 485 -44.88 22.41 13.45
CA ALA A 485 -44.56 22.81 12.08
C ALA A 485 -45.40 24.03 11.66
N GLU A 486 -44.88 24.84 10.72
CA GLU A 486 -45.55 25.68 9.69
C GLU A 486 -44.62 26.84 9.24
N VAL A 487 -44.75 27.49 8.07
CA VAL A 487 -45.00 27.01 6.69
C VAL A 487 -44.76 28.18 5.69
N ASN A 488 -44.42 27.88 4.44
CA ASN A 488 -44.40 28.80 3.27
C ASN A 488 -43.53 30.09 3.28
N HIS A 489 -42.62 30.18 2.30
CA HIS A 489 -43.01 30.89 1.06
C HIS A 489 -42.30 30.36 -0.19
N VAL A 490 -42.87 30.65 -1.36
CA VAL A 490 -42.54 30.03 -2.67
C VAL A 490 -42.10 31.07 -3.71
N THR A 491 -41.14 30.69 -4.56
CA THR A 491 -41.03 31.15 -5.96
C THR A 491 -40.71 29.96 -6.88
N ASN A 492 -41.43 29.85 -8.01
CA ASN A 492 -41.46 28.66 -8.88
C ASN A 492 -40.60 28.79 -10.15
N GLY A 493 -40.34 27.66 -10.84
CA GLY A 493 -39.72 27.62 -12.18
C GLY A 493 -39.13 26.26 -12.62
N SER A 494 -39.73 25.10 -12.33
CA SER A 494 -40.85 24.47 -13.07
C SER A 494 -40.53 23.89 -14.46
N ASN A 495 -40.33 22.56 -14.54
CA ASN A 495 -40.60 21.61 -15.65
C ASN A 495 -39.96 20.25 -15.28
N ILE A 496 -40.60 19.33 -14.56
CA ILE A 496 -41.76 18.48 -14.93
C ILE A 496 -41.45 17.50 -16.09
N LEU A 497 -41.09 16.26 -15.73
CA LEU A 497 -41.95 15.11 -16.06
C LEU A 497 -41.82 13.97 -15.01
N SER A 498 -42.93 13.25 -14.85
CA SER A 498 -43.21 12.05 -14.05
C SER A 498 -42.48 10.77 -14.53
N SER A 499 -42.37 9.66 -13.77
CA SER A 499 -42.50 9.38 -12.32
C SER A 499 -42.27 7.89 -12.02
N THR A 500 -41.50 7.53 -10.99
CA THR A 500 -41.53 6.20 -10.36
C THR A 500 -41.06 6.28 -8.90
N ASN A 501 -41.59 5.43 -8.02
CA ASN A 501 -41.50 5.63 -6.55
C ASN A 501 -40.32 4.88 -5.89
N CYS A 502 -39.13 4.93 -6.49
CA CYS A 502 -37.97 4.12 -6.09
C CYS A 502 -36.72 4.91 -5.62
N ASP A 503 -36.52 6.16 -6.07
CA ASP A 503 -35.26 6.90 -5.80
C ASP A 503 -35.02 7.31 -4.34
N LYS A 504 -36.08 7.58 -3.57
CA LYS A 504 -35.97 8.17 -2.21
C LYS A 504 -35.16 7.31 -1.24
N THR A 505 -35.11 6.00 -1.44
CA THR A 505 -34.31 5.05 -0.67
C THR A 505 -32.83 5.08 -1.08
N ILE A 506 -32.56 5.31 -2.36
CA ILE A 506 -31.20 5.38 -2.92
C ILE A 506 -30.52 6.68 -2.47
N SER A 507 -31.17 7.84 -2.64
CA SER A 507 -30.60 9.14 -2.22
C SER A 507 -30.24 9.18 -0.73
N LYS A 508 -31.07 8.61 0.15
CA LYS A 508 -30.75 8.50 1.58
C LYS A 508 -29.57 7.56 1.85
N THR A 509 -29.51 6.42 1.17
CA THR A 509 -28.40 5.46 1.33
C THR A 509 -27.07 6.02 0.80
N VAL A 510 -27.10 6.89 -0.22
CA VAL A 510 -25.93 7.60 -0.75
C VAL A 510 -25.51 8.75 0.18
N SER A 511 -26.46 9.54 0.72
CA SER A 511 -26.16 10.59 1.71
C SER A 511 -25.46 10.00 2.93
N ASN A 512 -26.09 9.02 3.60
CA ASN A 512 -25.54 8.42 4.81
C ASN A 512 -24.09 7.93 4.62
N LYS A 513 -23.75 7.34 3.47
CA LYS A 513 -22.38 6.90 3.17
C LYS A 513 -21.40 8.06 2.92
N PHE A 514 -21.87 9.18 2.38
CA PHE A 514 -21.08 10.41 2.23
C PHE A 514 -20.84 11.06 3.61
N ASP A 515 -21.86 11.09 4.46
CA ASP A 515 -21.82 11.63 5.81
C ASP A 515 -20.91 10.78 6.73
N GLU A 516 -21.01 9.45 6.64
CA GLU A 516 -20.07 8.50 7.28
C GLU A 516 -18.62 8.69 6.77
N LYS A 517 -18.41 8.87 5.46
CA LYS A 517 -17.09 9.15 4.88
C LYS A 517 -16.50 10.46 5.41
N ARG A 518 -17.30 11.53 5.45
CA ARG A 518 -16.87 12.84 6.00
C ARG A 518 -16.49 12.72 7.48
N THR A 519 -17.31 12.01 8.25
CA THR A 519 -17.06 11.76 9.68
C THR A 519 -15.77 11.00 9.93
N GLU A 520 -15.48 9.93 9.18
CA GLU A 520 -14.24 9.16 9.36
C GLU A 520 -13.00 9.91 8.84
N LEU A 521 -13.15 10.78 7.84
CA LEU A 521 -12.08 11.68 7.38
C LEU A 521 -11.77 12.73 8.45
N LEU A 522 -12.80 13.37 9.02
CA LEU A 522 -12.69 14.32 10.13
C LEU A 522 -12.03 13.67 11.36
N ASN A 523 -12.45 12.45 11.74
CA ASN A 523 -11.82 11.67 12.81
C ASN A 523 -10.31 11.47 12.57
N PHE A 524 -9.92 11.09 11.35
CA PHE A 524 -8.51 10.95 10.97
C PHE A 524 -7.74 12.27 11.06
N VAL A 525 -8.31 13.37 10.55
CA VAL A 525 -7.69 14.70 10.58
C VAL A 525 -7.48 15.17 12.04
N CYS A 526 -8.51 15.04 12.89
CA CYS A 526 -8.42 15.31 14.32
C CYS A 526 -7.33 14.48 15.01
N GLU A 527 -7.28 13.16 14.75
CA GLU A 527 -6.26 12.26 15.32
C GLU A 527 -4.83 12.70 14.94
N LYS A 528 -4.62 13.14 13.69
CA LYS A 528 -3.28 13.57 13.22
C LYS A 528 -2.91 14.98 13.66
N LEU A 529 -3.86 15.90 13.80
CA LEU A 529 -3.61 17.22 14.40
C LEU A 529 -3.34 17.13 15.90
N GLN A 530 -4.15 16.39 16.67
CA GLN A 530 -3.94 16.22 18.11
C GLN A 530 -2.60 15.55 18.45
N SER A 531 -2.07 14.71 17.56
CA SER A 531 -0.77 14.03 17.76
C SER A 531 0.44 14.78 17.20
N ARG A 532 0.26 15.89 16.49
CA ARG A 532 1.36 16.64 15.83
C ARG A 532 1.32 18.16 15.97
N PHE A 533 0.20 18.72 16.39
CA PHE A 533 -0.13 20.14 16.59
C PHE A 533 -0.09 21.04 15.34
N ILE A 534 0.71 20.70 14.33
CA ILE A 534 0.82 21.42 13.05
C ILE A 534 1.17 20.44 11.93
N LEU A 535 0.50 20.59 10.78
CA LEU A 535 0.61 19.72 9.60
C LEU A 535 0.51 20.52 8.30
N GLY A 536 1.30 20.12 7.29
CA GLY A 536 1.12 20.58 5.90
C GLY A 536 0.16 19.65 5.15
N ILE A 537 -0.58 20.20 4.20
CA ILE A 537 -1.57 19.43 3.41
C ILE A 537 -0.94 18.20 2.71
N ASN A 538 0.29 18.31 2.20
CA ASN A 538 1.01 17.21 1.56
C ASN A 538 1.44 16.12 2.56
N GLU A 539 1.87 16.48 3.77
CA GLU A 539 2.19 15.50 4.83
C GLU A 539 0.91 14.81 5.33
N LEU A 540 -0.21 15.54 5.46
CA LEU A 540 -1.50 14.95 5.83
C LEU A 540 -1.99 13.95 4.76
N ARG A 541 -1.90 14.31 3.47
CA ARG A 541 -2.16 13.40 2.34
C ARG A 541 -1.24 12.17 2.36
N ARG A 542 0.05 12.34 2.68
CA ARG A 542 0.99 11.22 2.84
C ARG A 542 0.60 10.30 4.00
N LEU A 543 0.19 10.86 5.14
CA LEU A 543 -0.30 10.09 6.30
C LEU A 543 -1.62 9.38 6.01
N LEU A 544 -2.51 9.98 5.21
CA LEU A 544 -3.77 9.39 4.77
C LEU A 544 -3.48 8.15 3.92
N ASN A 545 -2.62 8.27 2.91
CA ASN A 545 -2.18 7.15 2.07
C ASN A 545 -1.55 6.00 2.91
N ILE A 546 -0.81 6.33 3.98
CA ILE A 546 -0.25 5.33 4.91
C ILE A 546 -1.33 4.66 5.78
N ARG A 547 -2.42 5.35 6.14
CA ARG A 547 -3.58 4.71 6.79
C ARG A 547 -4.30 3.78 5.80
N LEU A 548 -4.51 4.22 4.56
CA LEU A 548 -5.17 3.42 3.53
C LEU A 548 -4.44 2.12 3.22
N THR A 549 -3.09 2.11 3.15
CA THR A 549 -2.32 0.86 2.94
C THR A 549 -2.35 -0.10 4.14
N GLN A 550 -2.87 0.31 5.29
CA GLN A 550 -3.07 -0.53 6.48
C GLN A 550 -4.52 -1.04 6.60
N CYS A 551 -5.44 -0.55 5.78
CA CYS A 551 -6.87 -0.89 5.82
C CYS A 551 -7.24 -2.00 4.81
N SER A 552 -8.40 -2.64 5.03
CA SER A 552 -8.95 -3.60 4.06
C SER A 552 -9.57 -2.87 2.87
N SER A 553 -9.68 -3.57 1.73
CA SER A 553 -10.14 -3.01 0.44
C SER A 553 -11.55 -2.42 0.43
N GLY A 554 -12.36 -2.67 1.48
CA GLY A 554 -13.70 -2.10 1.67
C GLY A 554 -13.79 -0.99 2.73
N TYR A 555 -12.67 -0.44 3.21
CA TYR A 555 -12.68 0.68 4.17
C TYR A 555 -13.23 1.97 3.55
N ILE A 556 -13.98 2.75 4.31
CA ILE A 556 -14.79 3.87 3.79
C ILE A 556 -13.98 5.01 3.15
N LEU A 557 -12.75 5.22 3.62
CA LEU A 557 -11.82 6.19 3.02
C LEU A 557 -11.03 5.65 1.81
N ASN A 558 -11.20 4.37 1.44
CA ASN A 558 -10.49 3.72 0.32
C ASN A 558 -11.10 4.08 -1.06
N CYS A 559 -11.55 5.32 -1.22
CA CYS A 559 -12.07 5.91 -2.44
C CYS A 559 -11.48 7.31 -2.61
N GLU A 560 -11.62 7.93 -3.79
CA GLU A 560 -10.98 9.22 -4.06
C GLU A 560 -11.38 10.30 -3.05
N ILE A 561 -10.38 10.97 -2.48
CA ILE A 561 -10.50 12.09 -1.55
C ILE A 561 -9.76 13.25 -2.20
N SER A 562 -10.50 14.29 -2.62
CA SER A 562 -9.92 15.49 -3.19
C SER A 562 -9.24 16.34 -2.10
N ASP A 563 -8.34 17.25 -2.50
CA ASP A 563 -7.76 18.21 -1.56
C ASP A 563 -8.84 19.09 -0.93
N GLN A 564 -9.90 19.45 -1.67
CA GLN A 564 -11.05 20.15 -1.12
C GLN A 564 -11.73 19.39 0.04
N MET A 565 -11.95 18.07 -0.07
CA MET A 565 -12.49 17.27 1.03
C MET A 565 -11.53 17.21 2.24
N LEU A 566 -10.22 17.35 2.00
CA LEU A 566 -9.20 17.37 3.05
C LEU A 566 -9.13 18.74 3.75
N GLU A 567 -9.24 19.85 3.00
CA GLU A 567 -9.31 21.20 3.54
C GLU A 567 -10.63 21.45 4.30
N GLU A 568 -11.77 21.00 3.78
CA GLU A 568 -13.05 21.05 4.49
C GLU A 568 -13.01 20.30 5.83
N ALA A 569 -12.39 19.11 5.87
CA ALA A 569 -12.21 18.35 7.12
C ALA A 569 -11.17 18.99 8.07
N LEU A 570 -10.23 19.79 7.56
CA LEU A 570 -9.29 20.57 8.37
C LEU A 570 -9.97 21.77 9.01
N ASP A 571 -10.85 22.47 8.29
CA ASP A 571 -11.63 23.57 8.83
C ASP A 571 -12.65 23.06 9.88
N GLU A 572 -13.35 21.95 9.60
CA GLU A 572 -14.26 21.29 10.55
C GLU A 572 -13.55 20.76 11.81
N SER A 573 -12.25 20.43 11.73
CA SER A 573 -11.47 19.99 12.90
C SER A 573 -11.11 21.10 13.89
N GLY A 574 -11.46 22.37 13.60
CA GLY A 574 -11.06 23.52 14.41
C GLY A 574 -9.59 23.91 14.27
N SER A 575 -8.94 23.46 13.18
CA SER A 575 -7.58 23.88 12.84
C SER A 575 -7.59 25.29 12.21
N LEU A 576 -6.47 26.00 12.33
CA LEU A 576 -6.27 27.30 11.68
C LEU A 576 -5.25 27.15 10.54
N LYS A 577 -5.67 27.49 9.32
CA LYS A 577 -4.78 27.68 8.17
C LYS A 577 -3.84 28.86 8.45
N LEU A 578 -2.53 28.66 8.32
CA LEU A 578 -1.52 29.63 8.73
C LEU A 578 -1.06 30.53 7.58
N GLU A 579 -1.16 31.84 7.78
CA GLU A 579 -0.53 32.87 6.93
C GLU A 579 0.93 33.13 7.36
N ASN A 580 1.74 32.07 7.51
CA ASN A 580 3.12 32.20 7.98
C ASN A 580 4.09 32.65 6.88
N MET A 581 5.13 33.40 7.26
CA MET A 581 6.29 33.60 6.39
C MET A 581 7.11 32.31 6.25
N TRP A 582 7.63 32.07 5.05
CA TRP A 582 8.48 30.91 4.75
C TRP A 582 9.98 31.28 4.74
N PRO A 583 10.88 30.38 5.17
CA PRO A 583 12.32 30.59 5.04
C PRO A 583 12.77 30.65 3.56
N PRO A 584 13.76 31.49 3.21
CA PRO A 584 14.25 31.60 1.83
C PRO A 584 14.71 30.26 1.26
N GLY A 585 14.18 29.89 0.08
CA GLY A 585 14.54 28.66 -0.62
C GLY A 585 13.76 27.41 -0.18
N THR A 586 12.70 27.55 0.62
CA THR A 586 11.75 26.46 0.91
C THR A 586 10.49 26.61 0.03
N PRO A 587 9.84 25.51 -0.39
CA PRO A 587 8.56 25.58 -1.10
C PRO A 587 7.46 26.02 -0.12
N GLU A 588 6.57 26.91 -0.56
CA GLU A 588 5.43 27.36 0.24
C GLU A 588 4.27 26.36 0.12
N GLU A 589 3.70 25.92 1.24
CA GLU A 589 2.56 25.01 1.30
C GLU A 589 1.45 25.56 2.21
N SER A 590 0.24 24.99 2.14
CA SER A 590 -0.79 25.25 3.16
C SER A 590 -0.47 24.48 4.44
N LEU A 591 -0.07 25.21 5.49
CA LEU A 591 0.10 24.70 6.85
C LEU A 591 -1.15 24.96 7.69
N TYR A 592 -1.51 23.98 8.52
CA TYR A 592 -2.66 24.00 9.42
C TYR A 592 -2.19 23.66 10.83
N ALA A 593 -2.63 24.43 11.83
CA ALA A 593 -2.26 24.21 13.23
C ALA A 593 -3.47 24.19 14.17
N LEU A 594 -3.40 23.35 15.19
CA LEU A 594 -4.40 23.28 16.25
C LEU A 594 -4.25 24.50 17.17
N THR A 595 -5.28 25.35 17.29
CA THR A 595 -5.21 26.59 18.10
C THR A 595 -5.96 26.51 19.44
N PHE A 596 -6.66 25.40 19.66
CA PHE A 596 -7.48 25.15 20.83
C PHE A 596 -7.35 23.68 21.25
N THR A 597 -6.83 23.43 22.45
CA THR A 597 -6.81 22.10 23.10
C THR A 597 -7.72 22.03 24.31
N GLY A 598 -8.35 23.14 24.71
CA GLY A 598 -9.20 23.23 25.90
C GLY A 598 -8.40 23.42 27.19
N ASP A 599 -7.15 23.89 27.10
CA ASP A 599 -6.28 24.12 28.26
C ASP A 599 -5.87 25.60 28.41
N LYS A 600 -5.27 25.94 29.55
CA LYS A 600 -4.94 27.33 29.93
C LYS A 600 -3.88 28.00 29.04
N LEU A 601 -3.25 27.26 28.12
CA LEU A 601 -2.23 27.76 27.19
C LEU A 601 -2.79 28.10 25.80
N ASP A 602 -4.09 27.95 25.54
CA ASP A 602 -4.68 28.31 24.25
C ASP A 602 -4.48 29.79 23.83
N PRO A 603 -4.53 30.80 24.73
CA PRO A 603 -4.11 32.15 24.39
C PRO A 603 -2.62 32.22 23.98
N VAL A 604 -1.76 31.46 24.65
CA VAL A 604 -0.32 31.41 24.43
C VAL A 604 0.01 30.76 23.06
N ARG A 605 -0.75 29.74 22.64
CA ARG A 605 -0.65 29.14 21.29
C ARG A 605 -0.94 30.17 20.20
N LYS A 606 -1.98 30.99 20.38
CA LYS A 606 -2.33 32.05 19.43
C LYS A 606 -1.24 33.11 19.31
N VAL A 607 -0.62 33.51 20.42
CA VAL A 607 0.58 34.41 20.40
C VAL A 607 1.77 33.76 19.69
N LEU A 608 2.04 32.47 19.91
CA LEU A 608 3.13 31.77 19.24
C LEU A 608 2.96 31.79 17.71
N LEU A 609 1.76 31.46 17.22
CA LEU A 609 1.45 31.45 15.80
C LEU A 609 1.44 32.87 15.20
N SER A 610 0.97 33.89 15.95
CA SER A 610 1.02 35.29 15.52
C SER A 610 2.44 35.88 15.43
N MET A 611 3.48 35.19 15.92
CA MET A 611 4.86 35.56 15.62
C MET A 611 5.19 35.28 14.14
N PHE A 612 4.73 34.14 13.61
CA PHE A 612 5.20 33.59 12.35
C PHE A 612 4.59 34.23 11.10
N THR A 613 3.48 34.98 11.24
CA THR A 613 2.96 35.86 10.19
C THR A 613 3.90 37.06 9.91
N THR A 614 4.71 37.46 10.90
CA THR A 614 5.64 38.60 10.79
C THR A 614 7.12 38.20 10.66
N SER A 615 7.47 36.96 10.97
CA SER A 615 8.84 36.47 10.80
C SER A 615 8.92 34.95 10.72
N TYR A 616 9.64 34.42 9.73
CA TYR A 616 9.82 32.97 9.51
C TYR A 616 10.61 32.24 10.62
N LYS A 617 11.04 32.94 11.69
CA LYS A 617 11.82 32.40 12.81
C LYS A 617 11.58 33.19 14.10
N THR A 618 11.67 32.50 15.25
CA THR A 618 11.61 33.13 16.58
C THR A 618 12.70 32.61 17.52
N THR A 619 12.80 33.18 18.72
CA THR A 619 13.66 32.67 19.81
C THR A 619 12.85 32.56 21.09
N ARG A 620 13.20 31.62 21.97
CA ARG A 620 12.46 31.37 23.23
C ARG A 620 12.34 32.62 24.12
N LYS A 621 13.36 33.49 24.15
CA LYS A 621 13.32 34.77 24.87
C LYS A 621 12.32 35.75 24.26
N ASN A 622 12.25 35.84 22.93
CA ASN A 622 11.31 36.71 22.23
C ASN A 622 9.86 36.21 22.39
N PHE A 623 9.65 34.89 22.35
CA PHE A 623 8.34 34.27 22.59
C PHE A 623 7.81 34.55 24.01
N ILE A 624 8.58 34.24 25.06
CA ILE A 624 8.17 34.51 26.45
C ILE A 624 7.86 36.00 26.66
N LYS A 625 8.70 36.90 26.10
CA LYS A 625 8.45 38.35 26.14
C LYS A 625 7.11 38.70 25.48
N LYS A 626 6.87 38.26 24.24
CA LYS A 626 5.65 38.59 23.49
C LYS A 626 4.38 38.04 24.15
N VAL A 627 4.45 36.86 24.77
CA VAL A 627 3.33 36.27 25.55
C VAL A 627 2.96 37.16 26.73
N LYS A 628 3.95 37.65 27.50
CA LYS A 628 3.70 38.59 28.59
C LYS A 628 3.13 39.92 28.08
N GLU A 629 3.57 40.40 26.92
CA GLU A 629 3.07 41.64 26.30
C GLU A 629 1.65 41.52 25.71
N GLU A 630 1.24 40.37 25.18
CA GLU A 630 -0.08 40.18 24.52
C GLU A 630 -1.15 39.50 25.41
N THR A 631 -0.78 38.81 26.50
CA THR A 631 -1.74 38.05 27.35
C THR A 631 -1.60 38.24 28.86
N ASP A 632 -0.58 38.97 29.33
CA ASP A 632 -0.21 39.10 30.77
C ASP A 632 0.06 37.76 31.50
N ILE A 633 0.24 36.67 30.76
CA ILE A 633 0.57 35.34 31.30
C ILE A 633 2.10 35.24 31.51
N ASP A 634 2.53 35.06 32.77
CA ASP A 634 3.92 34.69 33.10
C ASP A 634 4.19 33.21 32.77
N LEU A 635 4.51 32.96 31.50
CA LEU A 635 4.82 31.64 30.96
C LEU A 635 6.16 31.10 31.48
N SER A 636 6.18 29.90 32.06
CA SER A 636 7.42 29.30 32.59
C SER A 636 8.39 28.89 31.47
N GLU A 637 9.70 28.80 31.79
CA GLU A 637 10.70 28.32 30.82
C GLU A 637 10.44 26.89 30.32
N ASN A 638 9.73 26.07 31.11
CA ASN A 638 9.35 24.70 30.75
C ASN A 638 8.17 24.67 29.79
N ASP A 639 7.10 25.41 30.09
CA ASP A 639 5.90 25.48 29.22
C ASP A 639 6.24 26.17 27.89
N ALA A 640 7.07 27.22 27.93
CA ALA A 640 7.60 27.87 26.74
C ALA A 640 8.45 26.92 25.89
N LYS A 641 9.20 26.00 26.52
CA LYS A 641 9.98 24.97 25.81
C LYS A 641 9.06 23.88 25.24
N LEU A 642 8.01 23.48 25.96
CA LEU A 642 7.04 22.46 25.54
C LEU A 642 6.27 22.95 24.29
N LEU A 643 5.63 24.11 24.38
CA LEU A 643 4.91 24.72 23.24
C LEU A 643 5.83 24.95 22.03
N LEU A 644 7.08 25.36 22.24
CA LEU A 644 8.05 25.44 21.14
C LEU A 644 8.42 24.06 20.57
N SER A 645 8.49 22.99 21.37
CA SER A 645 8.66 21.63 20.82
C SER A 645 7.41 21.05 20.17
N ASP A 646 6.22 21.57 20.48
CA ASP A 646 4.94 21.13 19.91
C ASP A 646 4.70 21.76 18.53
N TYR A 647 4.96 23.05 18.35
CA TYR A 647 4.70 23.76 17.08
C TYR A 647 5.96 23.99 16.22
N CYS A 648 7.16 23.95 16.80
CA CYS A 648 8.40 24.36 16.13
C CYS A 648 9.49 23.27 16.11
N VAL A 649 10.48 23.47 15.23
CA VAL A 649 11.77 22.75 15.16
C VAL A 649 12.88 23.73 15.54
N ASN A 650 13.88 23.25 16.28
CA ASN A 650 15.07 24.03 16.62
C ASN A 650 16.20 23.72 15.62
N LYS A 651 16.85 24.74 15.05
CA LYS A 651 18.01 24.54 14.16
C LYS A 651 19.18 25.42 14.60
N GLY A 652 20.29 24.77 14.99
CA GLY A 652 21.45 25.38 15.63
C GLY A 652 21.59 24.99 17.12
N LYS A 653 22.39 25.75 17.89
CA LYS A 653 22.65 25.48 19.32
C LYS A 653 21.48 25.89 20.26
N GLY A 654 20.26 25.45 19.97
CA GLY A 654 19.10 25.63 20.85
C GLY A 654 18.41 27.01 20.82
N VAL A 655 18.95 27.99 20.08
CA VAL A 655 18.52 29.41 20.17
C VAL A 655 17.30 29.73 19.28
N THR A 656 17.28 29.22 18.05
CA THR A 656 16.37 29.66 16.98
C THR A 656 15.38 28.57 16.61
N TRP A 657 14.11 28.97 16.50
CA TRP A 657 12.97 28.09 16.25
C TRP A 657 12.23 28.51 14.97
N TYR A 658 11.80 27.52 14.20
CA TYR A 658 11.05 27.63 12.95
C TYR A 658 9.81 26.74 13.07
N LEU A 659 8.70 27.03 12.39
CA LEU A 659 7.54 26.13 12.42
C LEU A 659 7.88 24.74 11.87
N LYS A 660 7.25 23.69 12.40
CA LYS A 660 7.29 22.36 11.79
C LYS A 660 6.66 22.44 10.39
N GLY A 661 7.31 21.84 9.40
CA GLY A 661 6.90 21.91 8.00
C GLY A 661 7.57 23.03 7.19
N THR A 662 7.98 24.15 7.81
CA THR A 662 8.66 25.25 7.08
C THR A 662 10.17 25.03 6.89
N LEU A 663 10.66 23.80 7.07
CA LEU A 663 12.06 23.44 6.86
C LEU A 663 12.11 22.12 6.11
N ILE A 664 12.91 22.08 5.04
CA ILE A 664 13.25 20.83 4.34
C ILE A 664 13.93 19.90 5.38
N PRO A 665 13.52 18.63 5.50
CA PRO A 665 14.24 17.66 6.33
C PRO A 665 15.68 17.54 5.84
N ASP A 666 16.65 17.58 6.76
CA ASP A 666 18.06 17.46 6.39
C ASP A 666 18.33 16.10 5.70
N SER A 667 18.93 16.17 4.51
CA SER A 667 19.22 15.05 3.60
C SER A 667 20.52 14.33 3.92
#